data_AF-A0A9E1IG24-F1
#
_entry.id   AF-A0A9E1IG24-F1
#
_cell.length_a   1.000
_cell.length_b   1.000
_cell.length_c   1.000
_cell.angle_alpha   90.00
_cell.angle_beta   90.00
_cell.angle_gamma   90.00
#
_symmetry.space_group_name_H-M   'P 1'
#
loop_
_entity.id
_entity.type
_entity.pdbx_description
1 polymer ?
#
loop_
_entity_poly.entity_id
_entity_poly.type
_entity_poly.pdbx_seq_one_letter_code
_entity_poly.pdbx_strand_id
1 'polypeptide(L)'
;MKPIAIVGMGCRFGDAPDLFSFWEMSLKGRHAFKEPPPDRWDHSLFHDTNPRATDRSYAPTGAWIDDIRTFPALTLCIPPRRVEVMDPQQRFAIEVALQAIVDSGNEPANMPHRTGVFMGVTATEYRTLVASRITAQLMIAGEFGTPPEDPEIIARAVENVVPSRPFSAPGGLGNMIAAAVAQELDLHGPAYTLDAACASAFMAIYDAVGQLRAGTIDAAVAGGVYICVSPEHHVAFSRIGAISASGVCRPFDDEADGFVQGDGAAAVVLKRLEDAERDGDRIYATISGVAINNDGRGDGPMAPVASGQAEVIGQAWADAGLEPTYLGYLEAHGTGTTVGDVAEFDGLNQALGKKANDVILGSSKANIGHTMSAAAAAGLVRATLAVYHGTIPPMANFNQYRKEIPFEGSPFRVNKRSERWLSPTRLAAVSSFGFGGTNGHLVLTQAPAPQRKVALQQRELILLSAPDIERLRDLAGRTADAIESSPYSSISAIARACNLRPPLPARLGVTAISIPELLEKLRAFAKEEKSKGLRFGVAKKGTPKIAFLYPGQGSQRVGMLHAIRDRFPIVAKTLDDMDSHLANVLEIPVTHLLYPERREQPVNEETATKELTDTKNCQPALLTCGIALTELLKSIGVAPHVVTGHSLGEFTAAAVGEVLSPADAARYVALRGQAMADLEGDHGAMAAIMANADKTEDLLVHGAVLANLNHPRQAVVSGFTDAVA
;
A
#
# COMPACT_ATOMS: atom_id res chain seq x y z
N MET A 1 2.42 20.57 17.44
CA MET A 1 3.47 19.53 17.69
C MET A 1 4.10 19.03 16.38
N LYS A 2 4.98 18.01 16.36
CA LYS A 2 5.34 17.32 15.09
C LYS A 2 4.09 16.59 14.55
N PRO A 3 3.66 16.81 13.29
CA PRO A 3 2.53 16.10 12.70
C PRO A 3 2.87 14.64 12.38
N ILE A 4 1.86 13.78 12.43
CA ILE A 4 1.92 12.37 12.02
C ILE A 4 1.18 12.21 10.71
N ALA A 5 1.84 11.67 9.68
CA ALA A 5 1.25 11.41 8.37
C ALA A 5 0.42 10.12 8.39
N ILE A 6 -0.78 10.18 7.80
CA ILE A 6 -1.57 9.00 7.44
C ILE A 6 -1.15 8.63 6.01
N VAL A 7 -0.44 7.50 5.85
CA VAL A 7 0.17 7.12 4.56
C VAL A 7 -0.60 6.03 3.82
N GLY A 8 -1.29 5.16 4.55
CA GLY A 8 -2.17 4.13 3.98
C GLY A 8 -3.34 3.79 4.91
N MET A 9 -4.41 3.25 4.35
CA MET A 9 -5.63 2.90 5.08
C MET A 9 -6.22 1.56 4.59
N GLY A 10 -6.97 0.88 5.45
CA GLY A 10 -7.68 -0.35 5.13
C GLY A 10 -8.97 -0.44 5.94
N CYS A 11 -10.05 -0.94 5.35
CA CYS A 11 -11.32 -1.06 6.05
C CYS A 11 -12.25 -2.10 5.43
N ARG A 12 -13.12 -2.68 6.25
CA ARG A 12 -14.19 -3.59 5.84
C ARG A 12 -15.38 -3.43 6.77
N PHE A 13 -16.55 -3.11 6.20
CA PHE A 13 -17.81 -2.85 6.90
C PHE A 13 -18.97 -3.54 6.18
N GLY A 14 -20.17 -3.53 6.78
CA GLY A 14 -21.39 -3.94 6.07
C GLY A 14 -21.53 -3.21 4.73
N ASP A 15 -21.82 -3.95 3.67
CA ASP A 15 -21.94 -3.52 2.26
C ASP A 15 -20.74 -2.71 1.69
N ALA A 16 -19.58 -2.71 2.37
CA ALA A 16 -18.37 -1.98 1.97
C ALA A 16 -17.09 -2.81 2.28
N PRO A 17 -16.65 -3.70 1.35
CA PRO A 17 -15.52 -4.60 1.58
C PRO A 17 -14.13 -3.95 1.56
N ASP A 18 -14.02 -2.70 1.08
CA ASP A 18 -12.78 -1.97 0.90
C ASP A 18 -12.97 -0.43 0.98
N LEU A 19 -11.86 0.31 0.98
CA LEU A 19 -11.84 1.79 0.98
C LEU A 19 -12.70 2.42 -0.12
N PHE A 20 -12.63 1.87 -1.34
CA PHE A 20 -13.32 2.44 -2.49
C PHE A 20 -14.84 2.32 -2.31
N SER A 21 -15.29 1.15 -1.90
CA SER A 21 -16.69 0.83 -1.63
C SER A 21 -17.25 1.69 -0.48
N PHE A 22 -16.49 1.86 0.60
CA PHE A 22 -16.86 2.72 1.73
C PHE A 22 -16.94 4.21 1.33
N TRP A 23 -16.01 4.67 0.50
CA TRP A 23 -16.03 6.05 -0.03
C TRP A 23 -17.21 6.28 -0.97
N GLU A 24 -17.49 5.33 -1.87
CA GLU A 24 -18.60 5.40 -2.81
C GLU A 24 -19.97 5.35 -2.10
N MET A 25 -20.10 4.49 -1.09
CA MET A 25 -21.25 4.45 -0.17
C MET A 25 -21.45 5.80 0.52
N SER A 26 -20.38 6.36 1.10
CA SER A 26 -20.41 7.65 1.80
C SER A 26 -20.86 8.78 0.87
N LEU A 27 -20.23 8.92 -0.31
CA LEU A 27 -20.55 9.97 -1.29
C LEU A 27 -21.99 9.88 -1.82
N LYS A 28 -22.53 8.67 -1.99
CA LYS A 28 -23.92 8.44 -2.41
C LYS A 28 -24.94 8.50 -1.26
N GLY A 29 -24.50 8.64 -0.01
CA GLY A 29 -25.38 8.64 1.17
C GLY A 29 -26.09 7.29 1.42
N ARG A 30 -25.52 6.18 0.93
CA ARG A 30 -26.09 4.83 1.13
C ARG A 30 -25.80 4.30 2.54
N HIS A 31 -26.67 3.45 3.07
CA HIS A 31 -26.48 2.75 4.34
C HIS A 31 -26.50 1.23 4.15
N ALA A 32 -25.95 0.49 5.12
CA ALA A 32 -25.88 -0.98 5.14
C ALA A 32 -26.91 -1.65 6.08
N PHE A 33 -27.88 -0.89 6.60
CA PHE A 33 -28.89 -1.39 7.55
C PHE A 33 -29.80 -2.46 6.92
N LYS A 34 -29.79 -3.66 7.51
CA LYS A 34 -30.56 -4.85 7.12
C LYS A 34 -30.79 -5.77 8.33
N GLU A 35 -31.70 -6.75 8.21
CA GLU A 35 -31.92 -7.76 9.25
C GLU A 35 -30.62 -8.56 9.53
N PRO A 36 -30.43 -9.12 10.74
CA PRO A 36 -29.28 -9.99 11.03
C PRO A 36 -29.18 -11.17 10.05
N PRO A 37 -27.99 -11.48 9.49
CA PRO A 37 -27.84 -12.60 8.58
C PRO A 37 -28.27 -13.90 9.25
N PRO A 38 -29.12 -14.74 8.60
CA PRO A 38 -29.68 -15.94 9.22
C PRO A 38 -28.64 -17.03 9.49
N ASP A 39 -27.41 -16.84 9.00
CA ASP A 39 -26.25 -17.70 9.29
C ASP A 39 -25.44 -17.24 10.52
N ARG A 40 -25.79 -16.11 11.17
CA ARG A 40 -25.33 -15.70 12.51
C ARG A 40 -26.16 -16.38 13.59
N TRP A 41 -27.45 -16.04 13.64
CA TRP A 41 -28.46 -16.58 14.55
C TRP A 41 -29.86 -16.38 13.95
N ASP A 42 -30.84 -17.16 14.39
CA ASP A 42 -32.24 -16.91 14.07
C ASP A 42 -32.74 -15.70 14.88
N HIS A 43 -32.91 -14.55 14.22
CA HIS A 43 -33.34 -13.31 14.86
C HIS A 43 -34.74 -13.43 15.49
N SER A 44 -35.63 -14.29 14.99
CA SER A 44 -36.98 -14.47 15.56
C SER A 44 -36.98 -15.07 16.97
N LEU A 45 -35.92 -15.80 17.34
CA LEU A 45 -35.71 -16.32 18.70
C LEU A 45 -35.35 -15.22 19.70
N PHE A 46 -34.94 -14.03 19.24
CA PHE A 46 -34.48 -12.92 20.08
C PHE A 46 -35.21 -11.61 19.84
N HIS A 47 -35.96 -11.45 18.76
CA HIS A 47 -36.77 -10.26 18.49
C HIS A 47 -38.06 -10.25 19.33
N ASP A 48 -38.40 -9.10 19.91
CA ASP A 48 -39.70 -8.76 20.51
C ASP A 48 -39.86 -7.23 20.50
N THR A 49 -40.96 -6.72 19.95
CA THR A 49 -41.22 -5.26 19.85
C THR A 49 -41.52 -4.60 21.20
N ASN A 50 -41.69 -5.37 22.28
CA ASN A 50 -41.77 -4.88 23.64
C ASN A 50 -40.36 -4.64 24.22
N PRO A 51 -39.91 -3.38 24.43
CA PRO A 51 -38.57 -3.10 24.97
C PRO A 51 -38.37 -3.54 26.43
N ARG A 52 -39.42 -4.03 27.10
CA ARG A 52 -39.36 -4.62 28.45
C ARG A 52 -39.35 -6.15 28.45
N ALA A 53 -39.42 -6.81 27.30
CA ALA A 53 -39.23 -8.24 27.18
C ALA A 53 -37.86 -8.67 27.75
N THR A 54 -37.80 -9.86 28.34
CA THR A 54 -36.59 -10.39 28.98
C THR A 54 -35.84 -11.24 27.96
N ASP A 55 -34.52 -11.07 27.88
CA ASP A 55 -33.62 -11.75 26.94
C ASP A 55 -34.00 -11.57 25.46
N ARG A 56 -34.53 -10.37 25.13
CA ARG A 56 -34.99 -9.96 23.79
C ARG A 56 -34.42 -8.60 23.36
N SER A 57 -34.26 -8.44 22.04
CA SER A 57 -33.99 -7.20 21.33
C SER A 57 -35.27 -6.69 20.69
N TYR A 58 -35.48 -5.38 20.69
CA TYR A 58 -36.53 -4.71 19.89
C TYR A 58 -35.99 -4.13 18.58
N ALA A 59 -34.67 -4.16 18.36
CA ALA A 59 -34.05 -3.62 17.16
C ALA A 59 -34.29 -4.58 15.98
N PRO A 60 -34.82 -4.09 14.84
CA PRO A 60 -35.10 -4.94 13.68
C PRO A 60 -33.89 -5.12 12.73
N THR A 61 -32.81 -4.35 12.91
CA THR A 61 -31.71 -4.24 11.93
C THR A 61 -30.34 -4.04 12.57
N GLY A 62 -29.30 -4.24 11.74
CA GLY A 62 -27.92 -3.82 11.97
C GLY A 62 -27.18 -3.62 10.64
N ALA A 63 -25.91 -3.21 10.70
CA ALA A 63 -25.05 -3.00 9.54
C ALA A 63 -24.02 -4.12 9.43
N TRP A 64 -24.45 -5.28 8.90
CA TRP A 64 -23.71 -6.54 9.00
C TRP A 64 -22.79 -6.82 7.82
N ILE A 65 -21.62 -7.42 8.09
CA ILE A 65 -20.79 -8.06 7.07
C ILE A 65 -21.36 -9.47 6.85
N ASP A 66 -21.82 -9.79 5.65
CA ASP A 66 -22.52 -11.06 5.38
C ASP A 66 -21.61 -12.29 5.51
N ASP A 67 -20.35 -12.20 5.06
CA ASP A 67 -19.37 -13.28 5.17
C ASP A 67 -18.22 -12.91 6.13
N ILE A 68 -18.25 -13.54 7.31
CA ILE A 68 -17.20 -13.53 8.35
C ILE A 68 -16.45 -14.86 8.46
N ARG A 69 -16.65 -15.78 7.50
CA ARG A 69 -16.10 -17.14 7.49
C ARG A 69 -14.94 -17.26 6.50
N THR A 70 -15.08 -16.67 5.30
CA THR A 70 -13.99 -16.61 4.33
C THR A 70 -12.82 -15.75 4.84
N PHE A 71 -11.60 -16.25 4.64
CA PHE A 71 -10.35 -15.59 5.01
C PHE A 71 -9.21 -16.19 4.14
N PRO A 72 -8.29 -15.38 3.56
CA PRO A 72 -7.27 -15.84 2.61
C PRO A 72 -6.08 -16.58 3.26
N ALA A 73 -6.37 -17.51 4.16
CA ALA A 73 -5.40 -18.21 5.01
C ALA A 73 -4.21 -18.82 4.25
N LEU A 74 -4.45 -19.46 3.10
CA LEU A 74 -3.38 -20.09 2.30
C LEU A 74 -2.43 -19.05 1.67
N THR A 75 -2.93 -17.86 1.33
CA THR A 75 -2.11 -16.74 0.84
C THR A 75 -1.23 -16.16 1.94
N LEU A 76 -1.74 -16.18 3.19
CA LEU A 76 -1.05 -15.75 4.40
C LEU A 76 -0.22 -16.89 5.06
N CYS A 77 -0.12 -18.07 4.42
CA CYS A 77 0.53 -19.27 4.96
C CYS A 77 -0.02 -19.80 6.31
N ILE A 78 -1.22 -19.39 6.71
CA ILE A 78 -1.85 -19.74 7.99
C ILE A 78 -2.48 -21.15 7.91
N PRO A 79 -2.11 -22.11 8.79
CA PRO A 79 -2.66 -23.46 8.75
C PRO A 79 -4.18 -23.49 9.00
N PRO A 80 -5.00 -24.17 8.18
CA PRO A 80 -6.47 -24.18 8.33
C PRO A 80 -6.98 -24.55 9.74
N ARG A 81 -6.32 -25.49 10.42
CA ARG A 81 -6.66 -25.89 11.81
C ARG A 81 -6.48 -24.78 12.86
N ARG A 82 -5.71 -23.73 12.55
CA ARG A 82 -5.60 -22.51 13.39
C ARG A 82 -6.76 -21.55 13.07
N VAL A 83 -7.14 -21.46 11.80
CA VAL A 83 -8.25 -20.62 11.31
C VAL A 83 -9.61 -21.07 11.83
N GLU A 84 -9.86 -22.38 11.89
CA GLU A 84 -11.11 -22.99 12.41
C GLU A 84 -11.52 -22.51 13.80
N VAL A 85 -10.56 -22.06 14.62
CA VAL A 85 -10.75 -21.65 16.02
C VAL A 85 -10.31 -20.20 16.27
N MET A 86 -10.02 -19.45 15.20
CA MET A 86 -9.58 -18.05 15.24
C MET A 86 -10.81 -17.15 15.18
N ASP A 87 -11.01 -16.32 16.20
CA ASP A 87 -12.04 -15.27 16.25
C ASP A 87 -12.01 -14.47 14.93
N PRO A 88 -13.17 -14.26 14.26
CA PRO A 88 -13.26 -13.42 13.06
C PRO A 88 -12.52 -12.08 13.21
N GLN A 89 -12.54 -11.47 14.39
CA GLN A 89 -11.87 -10.20 14.66
C GLN A 89 -10.35 -10.27 14.46
N GLN A 90 -9.68 -11.39 14.77
CA GLN A 90 -8.26 -11.59 14.45
C GLN A 90 -8.05 -11.62 12.92
N ARG A 91 -8.92 -12.33 12.20
CA ARG A 91 -8.88 -12.45 10.74
C ARG A 91 -9.07 -11.11 10.03
N PHE A 92 -10.12 -10.36 10.42
CA PHE A 92 -10.37 -9.04 9.87
C PHE A 92 -9.29 -8.02 10.24
N ALA A 93 -8.71 -8.09 11.44
CA ALA A 93 -7.57 -7.25 11.79
C ALA A 93 -6.36 -7.48 10.88
N ILE A 94 -6.02 -8.75 10.58
CA ILE A 94 -4.95 -9.09 9.61
C ILE A 94 -5.30 -8.58 8.21
N GLU A 95 -6.55 -8.75 7.75
CA GLU A 95 -6.99 -8.24 6.44
C GLU A 95 -6.85 -6.71 6.32
N VAL A 96 -7.39 -5.94 7.27
CA VAL A 96 -7.36 -4.47 7.16
C VAL A 96 -5.97 -3.88 7.43
N ALA A 97 -5.14 -4.53 8.25
CA ALA A 97 -3.74 -4.18 8.41
C ALA A 97 -2.95 -4.39 7.11
N LEU A 98 -3.13 -5.54 6.44
CA LEU A 98 -2.51 -5.81 5.14
C LEU A 98 -3.01 -4.85 4.06
N GLN A 99 -4.32 -4.56 4.02
CA GLN A 99 -4.88 -3.53 3.14
C GLN A 99 -4.17 -2.18 3.36
N ALA A 100 -4.03 -1.73 4.62
CA ALA A 100 -3.43 -0.44 4.95
C ALA A 100 -1.94 -0.36 4.60
N ILE A 101 -1.18 -1.45 4.78
CA ILE A 101 0.23 -1.54 4.37
C ILE A 101 0.35 -1.46 2.84
N VAL A 102 -0.43 -2.26 2.10
CA VAL A 102 -0.43 -2.25 0.62
C VAL A 102 -0.90 -0.91 0.06
N ASP A 103 -1.89 -0.26 0.69
CA ASP A 103 -2.38 1.06 0.34
C ASP A 103 -1.33 2.16 0.61
N SER A 104 -0.46 2.01 1.63
CA SER A 104 0.68 2.93 1.81
C SER A 104 1.72 2.85 0.68
N GLY A 105 1.65 1.83 -0.18
CA GLY A 105 2.64 1.55 -1.23
C GLY A 105 3.77 0.63 -0.79
N ASN A 106 3.65 0.02 0.40
CA ASN A 106 4.64 -0.88 0.99
C ASN A 106 4.18 -2.34 0.96
N GLU A 107 5.11 -3.26 1.17
CA GLU A 107 4.82 -4.66 1.53
C GLU A 107 5.16 -4.86 3.01
N PRO A 108 4.57 -5.85 3.72
CA PRO A 108 4.88 -6.09 5.13
C PRO A 108 6.38 -6.23 5.41
N ALA A 109 7.11 -6.98 4.58
CA ALA A 109 8.56 -7.17 4.69
C ALA A 109 9.40 -5.90 4.40
N ASN A 110 8.79 -4.83 3.88
CA ASN A 110 9.44 -3.54 3.63
C ASN A 110 9.04 -2.48 4.68
N MET A 111 8.15 -2.81 5.63
CA MET A 111 7.82 -1.91 6.73
C MET A 111 9.04 -1.68 7.64
N PRO A 112 9.19 -0.50 8.27
CA PRO A 112 10.27 -0.26 9.22
C PRO A 112 10.27 -1.31 10.34
N HIS A 113 11.44 -1.86 10.70
CA HIS A 113 11.55 -2.91 11.72
C HIS A 113 10.83 -2.56 13.03
N ARG A 114 10.84 -1.29 13.44
CA ARG A 114 10.06 -0.79 14.58
C ARG A 114 8.65 -0.35 14.17
N THR A 115 7.88 -1.23 13.54
CA THR A 115 6.46 -1.00 13.23
C THR A 115 5.59 -1.53 14.37
N GLY A 116 4.94 -0.62 15.11
CA GLY A 116 3.99 -0.98 16.17
C GLY A 116 2.62 -1.38 15.63
N VAL A 117 1.83 -2.11 16.43
CA VAL A 117 0.50 -2.61 16.10
C VAL A 117 -0.46 -2.38 17.27
N PHE A 118 -1.46 -1.52 17.05
CA PHE A 118 -2.36 -1.03 18.10
C PHE A 118 -3.81 -1.21 17.66
N MET A 119 -4.56 -2.08 18.32
CA MET A 119 -5.94 -2.42 17.90
C MET A 119 -6.96 -2.20 19.02
N GLY A 120 -7.94 -1.34 18.77
CA GLY A 120 -9.11 -1.19 19.62
C GLY A 120 -10.02 -2.41 19.55
N VAL A 121 -10.32 -3.02 20.71
CA VAL A 121 -11.17 -4.22 20.84
C VAL A 121 -11.95 -4.14 22.15
N THR A 122 -13.28 -4.31 22.09
CA THR A 122 -14.17 -4.26 23.28
C THR A 122 -14.77 -5.62 23.68
N ALA A 123 -14.69 -6.64 22.80
CA ALA A 123 -15.37 -7.91 23.02
C ALA A 123 -14.66 -9.07 22.29
N THR A 124 -14.92 -10.30 22.76
CA THR A 124 -14.48 -11.55 22.10
C THR A 124 -15.61 -12.59 22.16
N GLU A 125 -16.79 -12.22 21.65
CA GLU A 125 -18.00 -13.08 21.63
C GLU A 125 -17.73 -14.49 21.08
N TYR A 126 -16.82 -14.63 20.11
CA TYR A 126 -16.45 -15.93 19.55
C TYR A 126 -15.81 -16.87 20.59
N ARG A 127 -15.10 -16.32 21.59
CA ARG A 127 -14.59 -17.08 22.74
C ARG A 127 -15.74 -17.66 23.57
N THR A 128 -16.80 -16.89 23.80
CA THR A 128 -18.02 -17.34 24.51
C THR A 128 -18.68 -18.49 23.75
N LEU A 129 -18.81 -18.36 22.43
CA LEU A 129 -19.32 -19.44 21.58
C LEU A 129 -18.46 -20.72 21.69
N VAL A 130 -17.13 -20.64 21.54
CA VAL A 130 -16.24 -21.82 21.66
C VAL A 130 -16.27 -22.42 23.08
N ALA A 131 -16.35 -21.58 24.12
CA ALA A 131 -16.43 -22.01 25.51
C ALA A 131 -17.77 -22.68 25.88
N SER A 132 -18.86 -22.41 25.14
CA SER A 132 -20.19 -22.98 25.40
C SER A 132 -20.19 -24.51 25.51
N ARG A 133 -19.31 -25.22 24.78
CA ARG A 133 -19.15 -26.68 24.89
C ARG A 133 -18.69 -27.15 26.26
N ILE A 134 -17.92 -26.34 26.98
CA ILE A 134 -17.46 -26.63 28.35
C ILE A 134 -18.57 -26.27 29.34
N THR A 135 -19.20 -25.11 29.17
CA THR A 135 -20.37 -24.68 29.97
C THR A 135 -21.52 -25.70 29.90
N ALA A 136 -21.77 -26.26 28.72
CA ALA A 136 -22.74 -27.33 28.49
C ALA A 136 -22.49 -28.58 29.35
N GLN A 137 -21.23 -28.99 29.54
CA GLN A 137 -20.90 -30.12 30.41
C GLN A 137 -21.18 -29.79 31.89
N LEU A 138 -20.93 -28.55 32.32
CA LEU A 138 -21.23 -28.09 33.68
C LEU A 138 -22.74 -27.99 33.94
N MET A 139 -23.53 -27.57 32.95
CA MET A 139 -24.99 -27.60 33.00
C MET A 139 -25.54 -29.03 33.06
N ILE A 140 -25.01 -29.94 32.24
CA ILE A 140 -25.36 -31.38 32.25
C ILE A 140 -25.02 -32.02 33.61
N ALA A 141 -23.92 -31.60 34.25
CA ALA A 141 -23.51 -32.10 35.57
C ALA A 141 -24.30 -31.51 36.76
N GLY A 142 -25.10 -30.45 36.55
CA GLY A 142 -25.80 -29.75 37.64
C GLY A 142 -24.95 -28.75 38.43
N GLU A 143 -23.77 -28.37 37.91
CA GLU A 143 -22.89 -27.36 38.51
C GLU A 143 -23.45 -25.92 38.33
N PHE A 144 -24.38 -25.75 37.37
CA PHE A 144 -25.11 -24.49 37.12
C PHE A 144 -26.62 -24.69 37.19
N GLY A 145 -27.15 -24.84 38.41
CA GLY A 145 -28.58 -25.02 38.66
C GLY A 145 -29.04 -26.47 38.53
N THR A 146 -30.35 -26.68 38.37
CA THR A 146 -30.91 -28.03 38.19
C THR A 146 -30.42 -28.62 36.85
N PRO A 147 -29.93 -29.88 36.82
CA PRO A 147 -29.67 -30.58 35.56
C PRO A 147 -30.89 -30.59 34.63
N PRO A 148 -30.70 -30.60 33.30
CA PRO A 148 -31.80 -30.79 32.36
C PRO A 148 -32.45 -32.17 32.54
N GLU A 149 -33.77 -32.26 32.32
CA GLU A 149 -34.48 -33.55 32.30
C GLU A 149 -33.99 -34.48 31.18
N ASP A 150 -33.53 -33.89 30.05
CA ASP A 150 -32.82 -34.57 28.98
C ASP A 150 -31.47 -33.86 28.68
N PRO A 151 -30.35 -34.39 29.18
CA PRO A 151 -29.00 -33.91 28.87
C PRO A 151 -28.62 -33.89 27.38
N GLU A 152 -29.22 -34.74 26.56
CA GLU A 152 -28.89 -34.87 25.14
C GLU A 152 -29.32 -33.63 24.35
N ILE A 153 -30.34 -32.91 24.82
CA ILE A 153 -30.76 -31.62 24.23
C ILE A 153 -29.62 -30.59 24.35
N ILE A 154 -28.97 -30.49 25.51
CA ILE A 154 -27.84 -29.56 25.71
C ILE A 154 -26.61 -30.03 24.93
N ALA A 155 -26.33 -31.34 24.90
CA ALA A 155 -25.21 -31.90 24.13
C ALA A 155 -25.32 -31.59 22.63
N ARG A 156 -26.52 -31.77 22.06
CA ARG A 156 -26.82 -31.49 20.65
C ARG A 156 -26.82 -29.99 20.33
N ALA A 157 -27.32 -29.15 21.23
CA ALA A 157 -27.32 -27.69 21.04
C ALA A 157 -25.93 -27.10 20.80
N VAL A 158 -24.87 -27.73 21.31
CA VAL A 158 -23.47 -27.31 21.12
C VAL A 158 -22.65 -28.23 20.19
N GLU A 159 -23.29 -29.20 19.52
CA GLU A 159 -22.57 -30.24 18.75
C GLU A 159 -21.74 -29.66 17.59
N ASN A 160 -22.27 -28.62 16.94
CA ASN A 160 -21.69 -27.95 15.77
C ASN A 160 -20.74 -26.79 16.11
N VAL A 161 -20.60 -26.44 17.40
CA VAL A 161 -19.57 -25.50 17.87
C VAL A 161 -18.20 -26.14 17.72
N VAL A 162 -17.18 -25.41 17.26
CA VAL A 162 -15.83 -25.98 17.11
C VAL A 162 -15.27 -26.43 18.48
N PRO A 163 -14.78 -27.66 18.64
CA PRO A 163 -14.27 -28.15 19.92
C PRO A 163 -12.94 -27.50 20.29
N SER A 164 -12.69 -27.39 21.60
CA SER A 164 -11.43 -26.86 22.13
C SER A 164 -10.24 -27.73 21.68
N ARG A 165 -9.22 -27.08 21.12
CA ARG A 165 -8.04 -27.64 20.47
C ARG A 165 -6.81 -26.76 20.79
N PRO A 166 -5.57 -27.17 20.46
CA PRO A 166 -4.36 -26.41 20.83
C PRO A 166 -4.34 -24.93 20.41
N PHE A 167 -5.01 -24.56 19.30
CA PHE A 167 -5.12 -23.17 18.85
C PHE A 167 -6.35 -22.41 19.40
N SER A 168 -7.28 -23.05 20.11
CA SER A 168 -8.50 -22.40 20.62
C SER A 168 -8.21 -21.38 21.72
N ALA A 169 -7.15 -21.58 22.50
CA ALA A 169 -6.71 -20.59 23.49
C ALA A 169 -6.23 -19.29 22.81
N PRO A 170 -5.18 -19.27 21.95
CA PRO A 170 -4.77 -18.04 21.26
C PRO A 170 -5.85 -17.52 20.30
N GLY A 171 -6.65 -18.39 19.67
CA GLY A 171 -7.71 -17.98 18.74
C GLY A 171 -8.88 -17.24 19.38
N GLY A 172 -9.09 -17.36 20.70
CA GLY A 172 -10.15 -16.67 21.45
C GLY A 172 -9.66 -15.56 22.40
N LEU A 173 -8.37 -15.21 22.41
CA LEU A 173 -7.85 -14.16 23.30
C LEU A 173 -7.86 -12.79 22.61
N GLY A 174 -8.30 -11.75 23.34
CA GLY A 174 -8.38 -10.39 22.82
C GLY A 174 -7.03 -9.82 22.37
N ASN A 175 -5.98 -9.95 23.21
CA ASN A 175 -4.64 -9.47 22.88
C ASN A 175 -4.04 -10.10 21.61
N MET A 176 -4.52 -11.30 21.24
CA MET A 176 -4.08 -11.98 20.02
C MET A 176 -4.63 -11.33 18.73
N ILE A 177 -5.56 -10.38 18.80
CA ILE A 177 -5.99 -9.58 17.63
C ILE A 177 -4.84 -8.70 17.14
N ALA A 178 -4.16 -7.97 18.04
CA ALA A 178 -2.97 -7.20 17.68
C ALA A 178 -1.74 -8.11 17.48
N ALA A 179 -1.56 -9.13 18.32
CA ALA A 179 -0.39 -10.01 18.19
C ALA A 179 -0.42 -10.88 16.93
N ALA A 180 -1.59 -11.28 16.42
CA ALA A 180 -1.70 -12.00 15.14
C ALA A 180 -1.38 -11.07 13.96
N VAL A 181 -1.85 -9.81 13.96
CA VAL A 181 -1.43 -8.82 12.95
C VAL A 181 0.10 -8.68 12.92
N ALA A 182 0.77 -8.63 14.08
CA ALA A 182 2.23 -8.59 14.14
C ALA A 182 2.90 -9.90 13.69
N GLN A 183 2.36 -11.06 14.05
CA GLN A 183 2.92 -12.38 13.72
C GLN A 183 2.76 -12.76 12.24
N GLU A 184 1.58 -12.55 11.64
CA GLU A 184 1.33 -12.97 10.25
C GLU A 184 1.85 -11.96 9.21
N LEU A 185 2.23 -10.75 9.64
CA LEU A 185 2.81 -9.69 8.79
C LEU A 185 4.28 -9.36 9.15
N ASP A 186 4.89 -10.14 10.05
CA ASP A 186 6.30 -10.03 10.49
C ASP A 186 6.73 -8.63 10.99
N LEU A 187 5.92 -8.04 11.86
CA LEU A 187 6.13 -6.69 12.41
C LEU A 187 6.71 -6.75 13.83
N HIS A 188 7.89 -6.15 14.05
CA HIS A 188 8.67 -6.31 15.30
C HIS A 188 8.57 -5.14 16.30
N GLY A 189 7.59 -4.24 16.15
CA GLY A 189 7.29 -3.23 17.16
C GLY A 189 6.38 -3.74 18.30
N PRO A 190 5.98 -2.87 19.24
CA PRO A 190 5.00 -3.22 20.28
C PRO A 190 3.66 -3.62 19.65
N ALA A 191 3.04 -4.71 20.12
CA ALA A 191 1.77 -5.21 19.62
C ALA A 191 0.78 -5.50 20.75
N TYR A 192 -0.32 -4.73 20.86
CA TYR A 192 -1.35 -4.93 21.88
C TYR A 192 -2.72 -4.34 21.52
N THR A 193 -3.72 -4.77 22.28
CA THR A 193 -5.10 -4.28 22.18
C THR A 193 -5.44 -3.31 23.31
N LEU A 194 -6.34 -2.37 23.03
CA LEU A 194 -6.87 -1.41 24.00
C LEU A 194 -8.40 -1.48 24.03
N ASP A 195 -8.97 -1.35 25.22
CA ASP A 195 -10.41 -1.20 25.44
C ASP A 195 -10.70 0.14 26.13
N ALA A 196 -11.55 0.93 25.49
CA ALA A 196 -12.18 2.13 26.02
C ALA A 196 -13.61 2.25 25.44
N ALA A 197 -14.33 1.13 25.37
CA ALA A 197 -15.61 1.02 24.69
C ALA A 197 -15.55 1.61 23.26
N CYS A 198 -16.45 2.53 22.93
CA CYS A 198 -16.52 3.19 21.61
C CYS A 198 -15.31 4.08 21.26
N ALA A 199 -14.43 4.36 22.24
CA ALA A 199 -13.16 5.08 22.03
C ALA A 199 -11.96 4.15 21.80
N SER A 200 -12.13 2.83 21.77
CA SER A 200 -11.00 1.86 21.71
C SER A 200 -10.04 2.07 20.54
N ALA A 201 -10.53 2.23 19.30
CA ALA A 201 -9.67 2.55 18.17
C ALA A 201 -9.04 3.96 18.27
N PHE A 202 -9.73 4.92 18.91
CA PHE A 202 -9.19 6.25 19.15
C PHE A 202 -7.97 6.16 20.09
N MET A 203 -8.07 5.41 21.18
CA MET A 203 -6.96 5.15 22.10
C MET A 203 -5.75 4.52 21.39
N ALA A 204 -5.97 3.56 20.49
CA ALA A 204 -4.92 2.96 19.69
C ALA A 204 -4.22 3.96 18.74
N ILE A 205 -4.98 4.88 18.14
CA ILE A 205 -4.45 5.94 17.27
C ILE A 205 -3.70 7.01 18.09
N TYR A 206 -4.23 7.39 19.26
CA TYR A 206 -3.59 8.33 20.19
C TYR A 206 -2.22 7.83 20.67
N ASP A 207 -2.16 6.58 21.15
CA ASP A 207 -0.92 5.97 21.65
C ASP A 207 0.12 5.77 20.51
N ALA A 208 -0.32 5.32 19.33
CA ALA A 208 0.53 5.26 18.14
C ALA A 208 1.12 6.63 17.76
N VAL A 209 0.33 7.70 17.82
CA VAL A 209 0.80 9.09 17.60
C VAL A 209 1.80 9.51 18.67
N GLY A 210 1.55 9.17 19.94
CA GLY A 210 2.47 9.43 21.06
C GLY A 210 3.83 8.75 20.86
N GLN A 211 3.83 7.46 20.53
CA GLN A 211 5.04 6.66 20.32
C GLN A 211 5.82 7.08 19.06
N LEU A 212 5.13 7.41 17.97
CA LEU A 212 5.77 7.98 16.78
C LEU A 212 6.43 9.33 17.08
N ARG A 213 5.75 10.23 17.81
CA ARG A 213 6.31 11.52 18.27
C ARG A 213 7.49 11.34 19.23
N ALA A 214 7.48 10.31 20.08
CA ALA A 214 8.55 9.98 21.03
C ALA A 214 9.77 9.29 20.39
N GLY A 215 9.65 8.80 19.15
CA GLY A 215 10.74 8.09 18.47
C GLY A 215 10.95 6.64 18.88
N THR A 216 10.03 6.04 19.64
CA THR A 216 10.13 4.62 20.09
C THR A 216 9.84 3.65 18.94
N ILE A 217 8.94 4.02 18.03
CA ILE A 217 8.57 3.31 16.80
C ILE A 217 8.79 4.22 15.58
N ASP A 218 8.88 3.62 14.38
CA ASP A 218 9.11 4.33 13.11
C ASP A 218 7.89 4.32 12.17
N ALA A 219 7.05 3.31 12.30
CA ALA A 219 5.71 3.27 11.74
C ALA A 219 4.74 2.65 12.77
N ALA A 220 3.44 2.80 12.54
CA ALA A 220 2.41 2.11 13.30
C ALA A 220 1.27 1.67 12.40
N VAL A 221 0.77 0.45 12.61
CA VAL A 221 -0.58 0.05 12.21
C VAL A 221 -1.50 0.33 13.40
N ALA A 222 -2.39 1.29 13.27
CA ALA A 222 -3.32 1.67 14.34
C ALA A 222 -4.77 1.55 13.85
N GLY A 223 -5.67 1.01 14.66
CA GLY A 223 -7.04 0.76 14.21
C GLY A 223 -7.94 0.14 15.27
N GLY A 224 -8.98 -0.56 14.81
CA GLY A 224 -9.85 -1.36 15.67
C GLY A 224 -10.75 -2.30 14.87
N VAL A 225 -11.35 -3.25 15.59
CA VAL A 225 -12.24 -4.26 15.01
C VAL A 225 -13.35 -4.61 15.99
N TYR A 226 -14.55 -4.81 15.46
CA TYR A 226 -15.67 -5.47 16.12
C TYR A 226 -16.44 -6.30 15.10
N ILE A 227 -16.75 -7.55 15.44
CA ILE A 227 -17.59 -8.44 14.64
C ILE A 227 -18.60 -9.10 15.58
N CYS A 228 -19.88 -8.90 15.31
CA CYS A 228 -20.98 -9.52 16.01
C CYS A 228 -21.10 -11.00 15.56
N VAL A 229 -21.09 -11.92 16.52
CA VAL A 229 -21.31 -13.36 16.26
C VAL A 229 -22.43 -13.95 17.12
N SER A 230 -23.04 -13.14 17.99
CA SER A 230 -24.07 -13.55 18.93
C SER A 230 -25.09 -12.42 19.15
N PRO A 231 -26.34 -12.74 19.54
CA PRO A 231 -27.33 -11.72 19.90
C PRO A 231 -27.04 -11.01 21.23
N GLU A 232 -25.95 -11.35 21.95
CA GLU A 232 -25.65 -10.87 23.32
C GLU A 232 -25.67 -9.34 23.43
N HIS A 233 -24.83 -8.66 22.64
CA HIS A 233 -24.81 -7.18 22.61
C HIS A 233 -26.11 -6.58 22.06
N HIS A 234 -26.75 -7.26 21.11
CA HIS A 234 -27.97 -6.77 20.48
C HIS A 234 -29.13 -6.69 21.50
N VAL A 235 -29.28 -7.75 22.30
CA VAL A 235 -30.21 -7.81 23.45
C VAL A 235 -29.80 -6.82 24.55
N ALA A 236 -28.51 -6.75 24.90
CA ALA A 236 -28.03 -5.87 25.97
C ALA A 236 -28.25 -4.38 25.65
N PHE A 237 -27.98 -3.94 24.42
CA PHE A 237 -28.18 -2.53 24.02
C PHE A 237 -29.66 -2.16 23.80
N SER A 238 -30.52 -3.11 23.44
CA SER A 238 -31.98 -2.95 23.62
C SER A 238 -32.33 -2.78 25.09
N ARG A 239 -31.80 -3.60 26.00
CA ARG A 239 -32.25 -3.57 27.40
C ARG A 239 -31.94 -2.25 28.13
N ILE A 240 -30.93 -1.50 27.68
CA ILE A 240 -30.63 -0.14 28.18
C ILE A 240 -31.21 0.99 27.32
N GLY A 241 -31.96 0.68 26.26
CA GLY A 241 -32.62 1.68 25.41
C GLY A 241 -31.68 2.50 24.51
N ALA A 242 -30.51 1.96 24.14
CA ALA A 242 -29.49 2.70 23.38
C ALA A 242 -29.54 2.44 21.86
N ILE A 243 -30.15 1.33 21.44
CA ILE A 243 -30.29 0.94 20.04
C ILE A 243 -31.59 1.49 19.44
N SER A 244 -31.58 1.83 18.15
CA SER A 244 -32.71 2.38 17.40
C SER A 244 -33.86 1.37 17.29
N ALA A 245 -35.08 1.82 17.57
CA ALA A 245 -36.31 1.03 17.37
C ALA A 245 -36.82 1.14 15.92
N SER A 246 -36.54 2.27 15.26
CA SER A 246 -36.80 2.48 13.83
C SER A 246 -35.83 1.71 12.93
N GLY A 247 -34.73 1.18 13.49
CA GLY A 247 -33.72 0.42 12.75
C GLY A 247 -32.82 1.29 11.85
N VAL A 248 -32.74 2.60 12.11
CA VAL A 248 -31.97 3.56 11.30
C VAL A 248 -31.23 4.54 12.20
N CYS A 249 -29.90 4.58 12.11
CA CYS A 249 -29.09 5.56 12.84
C CYS A 249 -29.22 6.94 12.17
N ARG A 250 -29.73 7.95 12.89
CA ARG A 250 -29.99 9.32 12.38
C ARG A 250 -29.30 10.42 13.21
N PRO A 251 -27.98 10.56 13.19
CA PRO A 251 -27.29 11.53 14.05
C PRO A 251 -27.81 12.96 13.86
N PHE A 252 -28.07 13.66 14.97
CA PHE A 252 -28.58 15.04 15.06
C PHE A 252 -29.97 15.29 14.41
N ASP A 253 -30.65 14.24 13.96
CA ASP A 253 -32.00 14.35 13.40
C ASP A 253 -33.07 14.39 14.52
N ASP A 254 -34.19 15.02 14.22
CA ASP A 254 -35.38 15.08 15.07
C ASP A 254 -36.01 13.68 15.32
N GLU A 255 -35.91 12.77 14.35
CA GLU A 255 -36.37 11.37 14.45
C GLU A 255 -35.30 10.41 15.04
N ALA A 256 -34.18 10.92 15.57
CA ALA A 256 -33.14 10.08 16.17
C ALA A 256 -33.58 9.36 17.46
N ASP A 257 -33.55 8.02 17.45
CA ASP A 257 -34.10 7.14 18.49
C ASP A 257 -33.09 6.10 19.03
N GLY A 258 -31.82 6.21 18.66
CA GLY A 258 -30.74 5.31 19.06
C GLY A 258 -29.70 5.08 17.95
N PHE A 259 -28.66 4.30 18.27
CA PHE A 259 -27.71 3.83 17.26
C PHE A 259 -28.18 2.52 16.60
N VAL A 260 -27.62 2.18 15.44
CA VAL A 260 -27.79 0.84 14.84
C VAL A 260 -26.47 0.09 14.97
N GLN A 261 -26.46 -1.12 15.53
CA GLN A 261 -25.24 -1.92 15.70
C GLN A 261 -24.64 -2.29 14.33
N GLY A 262 -23.32 -2.32 14.19
CA GLY A 262 -22.66 -2.70 12.93
C GLY A 262 -21.40 -3.53 13.12
N ASP A 263 -21.06 -4.32 12.10
CA ASP A 263 -19.78 -5.01 11.97
C ASP A 263 -18.74 -4.09 11.32
N GLY A 264 -17.50 -4.11 11.79
CA GLY A 264 -16.45 -3.34 11.16
C GLY A 264 -15.03 -3.62 11.62
N ALA A 265 -14.10 -3.51 10.67
CA ALA A 265 -12.68 -3.41 10.93
C ALA A 265 -12.10 -2.24 10.13
N ALA A 266 -11.19 -1.49 10.73
CA ALA A 266 -10.42 -0.47 10.02
C ALA A 266 -9.05 -0.26 10.67
N ALA A 267 -8.03 0.01 9.84
CA ALA A 267 -6.68 0.34 10.25
C ALA A 267 -6.08 1.43 9.36
N VAL A 268 -5.15 2.19 9.93
CA VAL A 268 -4.37 3.22 9.26
C VAL A 268 -2.87 2.96 9.51
N VAL A 269 -2.05 3.21 8.49
CA VAL A 269 -0.58 3.25 8.63
C VAL A 269 -0.16 4.68 8.91
N LEU A 270 0.52 4.86 10.04
CA LEU A 270 1.00 6.13 10.55
C LEU A 270 2.53 6.18 10.55
N LYS A 271 3.10 7.33 10.18
CA LYS A 271 4.54 7.64 10.27
C LYS A 271 4.72 9.09 10.74
N ARG A 272 5.89 9.47 11.26
CA ARG A 272 6.21 10.91 11.40
C ARG A 272 6.21 11.55 10.01
N LEU A 273 5.73 12.80 9.89
CA LEU A 273 5.65 13.48 8.59
C LEU A 273 7.01 13.49 7.86
N GLU A 274 8.08 13.79 8.59
CA GLU A 274 9.46 13.79 8.07
C GLU A 274 9.94 12.42 7.54
N ASP A 275 9.45 11.30 8.07
CA ASP A 275 9.75 9.96 7.57
C ASP A 275 8.92 9.61 6.33
N ALA A 276 7.67 10.07 6.27
CA ALA A 276 6.82 9.90 5.08
C ALA A 276 7.36 10.70 3.89
N GLU A 277 7.81 11.94 4.14
CA GLU A 277 8.43 12.79 3.12
C GLU A 277 9.80 12.28 2.67
N ARG A 278 10.62 11.73 3.58
CA ARG A 278 11.92 11.11 3.26
C ARG A 278 11.75 9.87 2.37
N ASP A 279 10.88 8.95 2.78
CA ASP A 279 10.73 7.65 2.11
C ASP A 279 9.88 7.75 0.83
N GLY A 280 9.22 8.89 0.63
CA GLY A 280 8.47 9.22 -0.59
C GLY A 280 7.06 8.61 -0.61
N ASP A 281 6.51 8.32 0.56
CA ASP A 281 5.16 7.79 0.73
C ASP A 281 4.10 8.74 0.17
N ARG A 282 2.94 8.19 -0.18
CA ARG A 282 1.73 9.00 -0.33
C ARG A 282 1.28 9.45 1.05
N ILE A 283 0.94 10.73 1.21
CA ILE A 283 0.33 11.28 2.43
C ILE A 283 -1.11 11.66 2.09
N TYR A 284 -2.08 11.08 2.78
CA TYR A 284 -3.50 11.43 2.60
C TYR A 284 -3.85 12.73 3.35
N ALA A 285 -3.48 12.78 4.62
CA ALA A 285 -3.66 13.87 5.57
C ALA A 285 -2.60 13.74 6.67
N THR A 286 -2.48 14.74 7.55
CA THR A 286 -1.67 14.60 8.76
C THR A 286 -2.52 14.85 10.01
N ILE A 287 -2.32 14.02 11.03
CA ILE A 287 -2.80 14.26 12.40
C ILE A 287 -1.89 15.34 12.98
N SER A 288 -2.40 16.58 13.04
CA SER A 288 -1.67 17.71 13.59
C SER A 288 -1.84 17.79 15.11
N GLY A 289 -3.06 17.54 15.60
CA GLY A 289 -3.39 17.52 17.03
C GLY A 289 -4.17 16.28 17.43
N VAL A 290 -3.97 15.78 18.65
CA VAL A 290 -4.78 14.72 19.26
C VAL A 290 -4.82 14.87 20.79
N ALA A 291 -5.98 14.64 21.39
CA ALA A 291 -6.14 14.59 22.85
C ALA A 291 -7.15 13.52 23.28
N ILE A 292 -7.06 13.11 24.56
CA ILE A 292 -8.00 12.26 25.27
C ILE A 292 -8.25 12.81 26.69
N ASN A 293 -9.45 12.66 27.22
CA ASN A 293 -9.77 12.89 28.64
C ASN A 293 -10.86 11.92 29.13
N ASN A 294 -11.43 12.16 30.32
CA ASN A 294 -12.59 11.44 30.81
C ASN A 294 -13.59 12.39 31.48
N ASP A 295 -14.89 12.18 31.24
CA ASP A 295 -16.02 12.96 31.79
C ASP A 295 -16.11 12.94 33.34
N GLY A 296 -15.50 11.96 33.99
CA GLY A 296 -15.43 11.84 35.44
C GLY A 296 -16.77 11.49 36.07
N ARG A 297 -17.47 12.48 36.64
CA ARG A 297 -18.72 12.28 37.39
C ARG A 297 -19.89 13.01 36.72
N GLY A 298 -20.54 12.34 35.78
CA GLY A 298 -21.87 12.70 35.26
C GLY A 298 -23.03 12.15 36.09
N ASP A 299 -24.25 12.26 35.56
CA ASP A 299 -25.50 11.76 36.18
C ASP A 299 -25.61 10.23 36.22
N GLY A 300 -24.76 9.53 35.47
CA GLY A 300 -24.61 8.08 35.48
C GLY A 300 -23.39 7.63 34.68
N PRO A 301 -22.98 6.35 34.76
CA PRO A 301 -21.77 5.83 34.09
C PRO A 301 -21.82 5.88 32.54
N MET A 302 -23.00 6.16 31.98
CA MET A 302 -23.28 6.19 30.54
C MET A 302 -23.90 7.53 30.10
N ALA A 303 -23.90 8.54 30.98
CA ALA A 303 -24.36 9.90 30.65
C ALA A 303 -23.17 10.75 30.18
N PRO A 304 -23.13 11.19 28.90
CA PRO A 304 -22.02 11.99 28.37
C PRO A 304 -22.04 13.41 28.96
N VAL A 305 -20.85 13.98 29.20
CA VAL A 305 -20.70 15.31 29.82
C VAL A 305 -20.14 16.31 28.80
N ALA A 306 -21.01 17.20 28.31
CA ALA A 306 -20.68 18.19 27.28
C ALA A 306 -19.44 19.05 27.58
N SER A 307 -19.17 19.37 28.85
CA SER A 307 -17.98 20.13 29.24
C SER A 307 -16.69 19.30 29.21
N GLY A 308 -16.74 17.99 29.49
CA GLY A 308 -15.61 17.08 29.30
C GLY A 308 -15.25 16.93 27.82
N GLN A 309 -16.27 16.84 26.97
CA GLN A 309 -16.11 16.84 25.51
C GLN A 309 -15.55 18.18 25.00
N ALA A 310 -16.07 19.32 25.46
CA ALA A 310 -15.52 20.63 25.14
C ALA A 310 -14.04 20.80 25.54
N GLU A 311 -13.64 20.22 26.68
CA GLU A 311 -12.25 20.23 27.14
C GLU A 311 -11.34 19.45 26.19
N VAL A 312 -11.64 18.19 25.86
CA VAL A 312 -10.77 17.38 24.98
C VAL A 312 -10.69 17.96 23.57
N ILE A 313 -11.76 18.58 23.07
CA ILE A 313 -11.72 19.36 21.81
C ILE A 313 -10.71 20.50 21.96
N GLY A 314 -10.82 21.31 23.02
CA GLY A 314 -9.87 22.40 23.30
C GLY A 314 -8.42 21.93 23.41
N GLN A 315 -8.17 20.81 24.08
CA GLN A 315 -6.84 20.20 24.23
C GLN A 315 -6.26 19.76 22.88
N ALA A 316 -7.06 19.13 22.01
CA ALA A 316 -6.61 18.65 20.71
C ALA A 316 -6.24 19.79 19.74
N TRP A 317 -6.98 20.91 19.77
CA TRP A 317 -6.63 22.11 19.02
C TRP A 317 -5.37 22.80 19.58
N ALA A 318 -5.15 22.74 20.90
CA ALA A 318 -3.90 23.20 21.52
C ALA A 318 -2.67 22.34 21.15
N ASP A 319 -2.80 21.01 21.09
CA ASP A 319 -1.74 20.09 20.63
C ASP A 319 -1.39 20.31 19.15
N ALA A 320 -2.40 20.61 18.31
CA ALA A 320 -2.22 21.03 16.93
C ALA A 320 -1.42 22.34 16.83
N GLY A 321 -1.71 23.32 17.69
CA GLY A 321 -1.22 24.69 17.56
C GLY A 321 -1.88 25.44 16.40
N LEU A 322 -3.16 25.17 16.15
CA LEU A 322 -3.96 25.72 15.04
C LEU A 322 -5.23 26.39 15.57
N GLU A 323 -5.74 27.39 14.85
CA GLU A 323 -7.08 27.94 15.08
C GLU A 323 -8.12 27.24 14.18
N PRO A 324 -9.35 26.97 14.68
CA PRO A 324 -10.38 26.25 13.93
C PRO A 324 -11.09 27.12 12.88
N THR A 325 -10.57 28.29 12.55
CA THR A 325 -11.12 29.23 11.55
C THR A 325 -11.29 28.59 10.16
N TYR A 326 -10.46 27.59 9.83
CA TYR A 326 -10.48 26.80 8.59
C TYR A 326 -11.02 25.36 8.77
N LEU A 327 -11.60 25.04 9.94
CA LEU A 327 -12.37 23.81 10.11
C LEU A 327 -13.59 23.85 9.18
N GLY A 328 -13.73 22.83 8.32
CA GLY A 328 -14.85 22.73 7.37
C GLY A 328 -15.60 21.40 7.44
N TYR A 329 -15.01 20.37 8.04
CA TYR A 329 -15.66 19.08 8.28
C TYR A 329 -15.37 18.57 9.68
N LEU A 330 -16.38 18.03 10.34
CA LEU A 330 -16.22 17.35 11.63
C LEU A 330 -16.96 16.02 11.58
N GLU A 331 -16.19 14.93 11.65
CA GLU A 331 -16.71 13.59 11.86
C GLU A 331 -17.03 13.43 13.34
N ALA A 332 -18.31 13.58 13.68
CA ALA A 332 -18.82 13.53 15.03
C ALA A 332 -18.79 12.09 15.57
N HIS A 333 -18.88 11.95 16.90
CA HIS A 333 -19.21 10.67 17.50
C HIS A 333 -20.63 10.25 17.09
N GLY A 334 -21.57 11.20 17.03
CA GLY A 334 -22.84 11.22 16.30
C GLY A 334 -23.54 9.87 16.24
N THR A 335 -24.29 9.53 17.28
CA THR A 335 -24.84 8.17 17.49
C THR A 335 -26.31 8.04 17.12
N GLY A 336 -27.03 9.15 16.98
CA GLY A 336 -28.49 9.10 16.87
C GLY A 336 -29.18 8.93 18.23
N THR A 337 -28.46 9.07 19.36
CA THR A 337 -29.04 8.95 20.70
C THR A 337 -29.51 10.31 21.19
N THR A 338 -30.74 10.38 21.73
CA THR A 338 -31.41 11.64 22.05
C THR A 338 -30.65 12.52 23.06
N VAL A 339 -29.91 11.91 24.01
CA VAL A 339 -29.06 12.63 24.98
C VAL A 339 -27.65 12.86 24.42
N GLY A 340 -27.08 11.88 23.73
CA GLY A 340 -25.69 11.94 23.26
C GLY A 340 -25.45 12.97 22.17
N ASP A 341 -26.37 13.06 21.19
CA ASP A 341 -26.25 14.01 20.10
C ASP A 341 -26.45 15.47 20.56
N VAL A 342 -27.23 15.71 21.63
CA VAL A 342 -27.36 17.02 22.28
C VAL A 342 -26.09 17.37 23.05
N ALA A 343 -25.59 16.46 23.88
CA ALA A 343 -24.37 16.68 24.67
C ALA A 343 -23.13 16.91 23.79
N GLU A 344 -23.02 16.18 22.67
CA GLU A 344 -21.95 16.42 21.69
C GLU A 344 -22.10 17.78 21.02
N PHE A 345 -23.30 18.19 20.60
CA PHE A 345 -23.48 19.52 20.02
C PHE A 345 -23.12 20.63 21.01
N ASP A 346 -23.54 20.52 22.27
CA ASP A 346 -23.19 21.49 23.31
C ASP A 346 -21.68 21.54 23.57
N GLY A 347 -20.99 20.39 23.58
CA GLY A 347 -19.53 20.34 23.74
C GLY A 347 -18.78 20.96 22.56
N LEU A 348 -19.22 20.66 21.34
CA LEU A 348 -18.72 21.27 20.09
C LEU A 348 -18.94 22.78 20.07
N ASN A 349 -20.13 23.25 20.46
CA ASN A 349 -20.50 24.66 20.48
C ASN A 349 -19.74 25.44 21.56
N GLN A 350 -19.53 24.86 22.74
CA GLN A 350 -18.69 25.43 23.80
C GLN A 350 -17.23 25.63 23.36
N ALA A 351 -16.63 24.63 22.68
CA ALA A 351 -15.23 24.67 22.29
C ALA A 351 -14.94 25.49 21.01
N LEU A 352 -15.86 25.42 20.02
CA LEU A 352 -15.64 25.89 18.64
C LEU A 352 -16.64 26.94 18.16
N GLY A 353 -17.80 27.09 18.82
CA GLY A 353 -18.94 27.88 18.34
C GLY A 353 -18.68 29.36 18.07
N LYS A 354 -17.64 29.93 18.68
CA LYS A 354 -17.18 31.32 18.49
C LYS A 354 -15.85 31.46 17.73
N LYS A 355 -15.33 30.36 17.18
CA LYS A 355 -13.99 30.29 16.55
C LYS A 355 -14.00 29.69 15.14
N ALA A 356 -14.90 28.74 14.87
CA ALA A 356 -15.17 28.20 13.55
C ALA A 356 -16.24 29.05 12.83
N ASN A 357 -16.37 28.87 11.50
CA ASN A 357 -17.26 29.69 10.66
C ASN A 357 -18.37 28.88 9.98
N ASP A 358 -18.00 27.86 9.22
CA ASP A 358 -18.92 26.98 8.49
C ASP A 358 -18.36 25.55 8.53
N VAL A 359 -18.95 24.70 9.38
CA VAL A 359 -18.49 23.34 9.67
C VAL A 359 -19.62 22.37 9.34
N ILE A 360 -19.38 21.51 8.35
CA ILE A 360 -20.30 20.42 8.04
C ILE A 360 -20.04 19.29 9.04
N LEU A 361 -21.07 18.96 9.84
CA LEU A 361 -21.09 17.77 10.67
C LEU A 361 -21.39 16.54 9.82
N GLY A 362 -20.67 15.45 10.07
CA GLY A 362 -20.91 14.13 9.49
C GLY A 362 -20.75 13.03 10.54
N SER A 363 -21.33 11.86 10.28
CA SER A 363 -21.07 10.65 11.05
C SER A 363 -21.23 9.44 10.14
N SER A 364 -20.19 8.63 10.05
CA SER A 364 -20.16 7.33 9.38
C SER A 364 -21.16 6.34 9.97
N LYS A 365 -21.60 6.51 11.23
CA LYS A 365 -22.61 5.63 11.86
C LYS A 365 -23.97 5.69 11.15
N ALA A 366 -24.27 6.81 10.49
CA ALA A 366 -25.44 6.95 9.63
C ALA A 366 -25.41 6.02 8.38
N ASN A 367 -24.22 5.56 7.98
CA ASN A 367 -24.01 4.69 6.83
C ASN A 367 -23.78 3.22 7.25
N ILE A 368 -22.85 2.98 8.19
CA ILE A 368 -22.35 1.64 8.57
C ILE A 368 -22.67 1.25 10.02
N GLY A 369 -23.54 2.00 10.70
CA GLY A 369 -23.88 1.76 12.11
C GLY A 369 -22.73 2.05 13.07
N HIS A 370 -22.97 1.81 14.35
CA HIS A 370 -21.94 1.85 15.38
C HIS A 370 -21.13 0.54 15.34
N THR A 371 -19.97 0.59 14.71
CA THR A 371 -19.01 -0.53 14.62
C THR A 371 -18.17 -0.73 15.89
N MET A 372 -18.82 -0.57 17.05
CA MET A 372 -18.27 -0.62 18.41
C MET A 372 -16.82 -0.09 18.52
N SER A 373 -15.85 -1.00 18.74
CA SER A 373 -14.42 -0.69 18.93
C SER A 373 -13.77 -0.03 17.72
N ALA A 374 -14.25 -0.31 16.50
CA ALA A 374 -13.72 0.19 15.22
C ALA A 374 -14.27 1.56 14.82
N ALA A 375 -15.30 2.08 15.50
CA ALA A 375 -16.05 3.26 15.05
C ALA A 375 -15.19 4.52 14.85
N ALA A 376 -14.20 4.75 15.72
CA ALA A 376 -13.28 5.89 15.57
C ALA A 376 -12.33 5.75 14.37
N ALA A 377 -11.89 4.53 14.03
CA ALA A 377 -11.07 4.28 12.84
C ALA A 377 -11.89 4.44 11.55
N ALA A 378 -13.15 4.00 11.54
CA ALA A 378 -14.06 4.22 10.41
C ALA A 378 -14.31 5.71 10.15
N GLY A 379 -14.55 6.48 11.21
CA GLY A 379 -14.68 7.94 11.13
C GLY A 379 -13.39 8.62 10.66
N LEU A 380 -12.22 8.19 11.15
CA LEU A 380 -10.93 8.68 10.69
C LEU A 380 -10.74 8.45 9.18
N VAL A 381 -10.98 7.22 8.70
CA VAL A 381 -10.88 6.90 7.26
C VAL A 381 -11.78 7.81 6.42
N ARG A 382 -13.04 8.01 6.82
CA ARG A 382 -13.98 8.92 6.14
C ARG A 382 -13.50 10.37 6.12
N ALA A 383 -13.05 10.91 7.25
CA ALA A 383 -12.57 12.28 7.36
C ALA A 383 -11.27 12.50 6.56
N THR A 384 -10.34 11.54 6.62
CA THR A 384 -9.09 11.56 5.84
C THR A 384 -9.35 11.51 4.33
N LEU A 385 -10.31 10.69 3.87
CA LEU A 385 -10.73 10.68 2.46
C LEU A 385 -11.38 12.00 2.04
N ALA A 386 -12.21 12.61 2.90
CA ALA A 386 -12.83 13.91 2.62
C ALA A 386 -11.80 15.05 2.48
N VAL A 387 -10.79 15.06 3.35
CA VAL A 387 -9.65 15.99 3.28
C VAL A 387 -8.81 15.76 2.01
N TYR A 388 -8.51 14.50 1.68
CA TYR A 388 -7.68 14.13 0.52
C TYR A 388 -8.36 14.45 -0.81
N HIS A 389 -9.62 14.00 -0.99
CA HIS A 389 -10.38 14.21 -2.23
C HIS A 389 -11.00 15.61 -2.36
N GLY A 390 -11.01 16.42 -1.29
CA GLY A 390 -11.62 17.75 -1.31
C GLY A 390 -13.14 17.69 -1.55
N THR A 391 -13.81 16.73 -0.93
CA THR A 391 -15.27 16.53 -1.04
C THR A 391 -15.80 16.01 0.28
N ILE A 392 -16.83 16.66 0.81
CA ILE A 392 -17.48 16.28 2.06
C ILE A 392 -18.71 15.43 1.72
N PRO A 393 -18.81 14.17 2.20
CA PRO A 393 -19.97 13.32 1.96
C PRO A 393 -21.20 13.78 2.76
N PRO A 394 -22.42 13.47 2.32
CA PRO A 394 -23.63 13.71 3.09
C PRO A 394 -23.64 12.92 4.40
N MET A 395 -24.42 13.38 5.36
CA MET A 395 -24.93 12.50 6.41
C MET A 395 -26.09 11.71 5.83
N ALA A 396 -25.96 10.38 5.79
CA ALA A 396 -27.06 9.51 5.38
C ALA A 396 -28.24 9.63 6.36
N ASN A 397 -29.44 9.29 5.92
CA ASN A 397 -30.66 9.23 6.76
C ASN A 397 -31.11 10.53 7.46
N PHE A 398 -30.38 11.64 7.30
CA PHE A 398 -30.70 12.95 7.88
C PHE A 398 -31.73 13.72 7.03
N ASN A 399 -32.80 14.19 7.68
CA ASN A 399 -33.87 14.97 7.11
C ASN A 399 -34.07 16.34 7.79
N GLN A 400 -34.07 16.45 9.12
CA GLN A 400 -34.32 17.74 9.78
C GLN A 400 -33.60 17.85 11.12
N TYR A 401 -33.10 19.05 11.42
CA TYR A 401 -32.43 19.33 12.68
C TYR A 401 -33.34 19.01 13.87
N ARG A 402 -32.80 18.28 14.85
CA ARG A 402 -33.43 18.05 16.15
C ARG A 402 -33.80 19.38 16.81
N LYS A 403 -35.05 19.52 17.26
CA LYS A 403 -35.58 20.74 17.90
C LYS A 403 -34.85 21.13 19.19
N GLU A 404 -34.33 20.14 19.93
CA GLU A 404 -33.55 20.38 21.16
C GLU A 404 -32.14 20.92 20.88
N ILE A 405 -31.65 20.89 19.62
CA ILE A 405 -30.28 21.29 19.27
C ILE A 405 -30.27 22.69 18.64
N PRO A 406 -29.61 23.69 19.24
CA PRO A 406 -29.60 25.07 18.75
C PRO A 406 -28.61 25.26 17.59
N PHE A 407 -28.95 24.71 16.43
CA PHE A 407 -28.20 24.90 15.18
C PHE A 407 -28.21 26.37 14.69
N GLU A 408 -29.30 27.11 14.92
CA GLU A 408 -29.41 28.51 14.52
C GLU A 408 -28.42 29.40 15.31
N GLY A 409 -27.59 30.15 14.59
CA GLY A 409 -26.52 30.97 15.17
C GLY A 409 -25.25 30.20 15.55
N SER A 410 -25.20 28.89 15.37
CA SER A 410 -23.99 28.08 15.46
C SER A 410 -23.23 28.07 14.12
N PRO A 411 -21.92 27.71 14.09
CA PRO A 411 -21.18 27.50 12.85
C PRO A 411 -21.43 26.13 12.21
N PHE A 412 -22.37 25.32 12.74
CA PHE A 412 -22.56 23.93 12.33
C PHE A 412 -23.75 23.76 11.38
N ARG A 413 -23.59 22.86 10.40
CA ARG A 413 -24.68 22.40 9.51
C ARG A 413 -24.54 20.92 9.15
N VAL A 414 -25.62 20.30 8.68
CA VAL A 414 -25.61 18.92 8.18
C VAL A 414 -25.95 18.89 6.69
N ASN A 415 -25.14 18.19 5.90
CA ASN A 415 -25.31 18.12 4.45
C ASN A 415 -26.14 16.90 4.00
N LYS A 416 -27.19 17.16 3.23
CA LYS A 416 -28.03 16.12 2.57
C LYS A 416 -27.47 15.61 1.23
N ARG A 417 -26.39 16.21 0.71
CA ARG A 417 -25.71 15.83 -0.56
C ARG A 417 -24.21 16.03 -0.43
N SER A 418 -23.42 15.33 -1.25
CA SER A 418 -21.98 15.55 -1.32
C SER A 418 -21.65 16.97 -1.79
N GLU A 419 -20.71 17.64 -1.12
CA GLU A 419 -20.30 19.01 -1.41
C GLU A 419 -18.81 19.08 -1.71
N ARG A 420 -18.43 19.84 -2.75
CA ARG A 420 -17.01 20.02 -3.09
C ARG A 420 -16.37 21.02 -2.13
N TRP A 421 -15.35 20.57 -1.41
CA TRP A 421 -14.69 21.36 -0.38
C TRP A 421 -13.63 22.29 -1.01
N LEU A 422 -14.08 23.49 -1.39
CA LEU A 422 -13.28 24.47 -2.15
C LEU A 422 -12.25 25.26 -1.32
N SER A 423 -12.03 24.92 -0.04
CA SER A 423 -11.07 25.63 0.81
C SER A 423 -9.61 25.41 0.35
N PRO A 424 -8.77 26.45 0.30
CA PRO A 424 -7.33 26.31 0.04
C PRO A 424 -6.60 25.55 1.16
N THR A 425 -7.15 25.57 2.37
CA THR A 425 -6.69 24.80 3.53
C THR A 425 -7.87 24.01 4.10
N ARG A 426 -7.86 22.69 3.90
CA ARG A 426 -8.87 21.79 4.47
C ARG A 426 -8.41 21.29 5.83
N LEU A 427 -9.07 21.76 6.90
CA LEU A 427 -8.96 21.18 8.24
C LEU A 427 -10.22 20.37 8.53
N ALA A 428 -10.04 19.12 8.97
CA ALA A 428 -11.12 18.31 9.52
C ALA A 428 -10.84 17.96 10.98
N ALA A 429 -11.87 17.51 11.69
CA ALA A 429 -11.70 16.90 13.01
C ALA A 429 -12.50 15.59 13.12
N VAL A 430 -12.12 14.73 14.08
CA VAL A 430 -12.83 13.48 14.40
C VAL A 430 -13.00 13.37 15.92
N SER A 431 -14.23 13.15 16.36
CA SER A 431 -14.59 12.87 17.76
C SER A 431 -14.87 11.38 17.96
N SER A 432 -14.52 10.83 19.13
CA SER A 432 -15.17 9.62 19.64
C SER A 432 -15.29 9.63 21.15
N PHE A 433 -16.48 9.33 21.65
CA PHE A 433 -16.80 9.36 23.07
C PHE A 433 -17.18 7.94 23.51
N GLY A 434 -16.47 7.41 24.50
CA GLY A 434 -16.63 6.05 25.00
C GLY A 434 -17.69 5.98 26.11
N PHE A 435 -18.50 4.92 26.09
CA PHE A 435 -19.27 4.47 27.26
C PHE A 435 -18.31 4.30 28.46
N GLY A 436 -18.66 4.84 29.63
CA GLY A 436 -17.68 5.09 30.71
C GLY A 436 -16.91 6.42 30.62
N GLY A 437 -17.34 7.33 29.74
CA GLY A 437 -16.93 8.74 29.71
C GLY A 437 -15.56 9.04 29.10
N THR A 438 -14.87 8.08 28.47
CA THR A 438 -13.51 8.32 27.90
C THR A 438 -13.63 8.97 26.53
N ASN A 439 -13.20 10.23 26.41
CA ASN A 439 -13.35 11.01 25.18
C ASN A 439 -12.03 11.11 24.41
N GLY A 440 -12.14 11.25 23.09
CA GLY A 440 -11.03 11.60 22.22
C GLY A 440 -11.44 12.58 21.11
N HIS A 441 -10.56 13.52 20.80
CA HIS A 441 -10.71 14.42 19.65
C HIS A 441 -9.37 14.59 18.91
N LEU A 442 -9.39 14.56 17.57
CA LEU A 442 -8.19 14.72 16.73
C LEU A 442 -8.43 15.74 15.62
N VAL A 443 -7.36 16.45 15.24
CA VAL A 443 -7.35 17.50 14.22
C VAL A 443 -6.52 17.06 13.02
N LEU A 444 -7.16 16.96 11.86
CA LEU A 444 -6.56 16.63 10.57
C LEU A 444 -6.26 17.91 9.76
N THR A 445 -5.05 17.99 9.23
CA THR A 445 -4.68 18.91 8.15
C THR A 445 -4.57 18.16 6.82
N GLN A 446 -4.89 18.85 5.72
CA GLN A 446 -4.53 18.39 4.38
C GLN A 446 -3.03 18.10 4.28
N ALA A 447 -2.67 17.08 3.50
CA ALA A 447 -1.27 16.77 3.20
C ALA A 447 -0.53 17.98 2.59
N PRO A 448 0.79 18.11 2.81
CA PRO A 448 1.60 19.08 2.07
C PRO A 448 1.39 18.95 0.57
N ALA A 449 1.33 20.08 -0.14
CA ALA A 449 1.15 20.07 -1.59
C ALA A 449 2.32 19.28 -2.23
N PRO A 450 2.07 18.16 -2.94
CA PRO A 450 3.13 17.28 -3.40
C PRO A 450 4.06 18.05 -4.34
N GLN A 451 5.34 18.13 -3.99
CA GLN A 451 6.33 18.79 -4.84
C GLN A 451 6.33 18.11 -6.21
N ARG A 452 5.78 18.81 -7.20
CA ARG A 452 5.58 18.28 -8.56
C ARG A 452 6.92 18.25 -9.31
N LYS A 453 7.79 17.31 -8.92
CA LYS A 453 9.04 16.98 -9.64
C LYS A 453 8.68 16.84 -11.11
N VAL A 454 9.31 17.66 -11.95
CA VAL A 454 9.00 17.73 -13.38
C VAL A 454 9.30 16.37 -14.00
N ALA A 455 8.24 15.64 -14.38
CA ALA A 455 8.38 14.36 -15.03
C ALA A 455 8.95 14.60 -16.44
N LEU A 456 10.22 14.21 -16.63
CA LEU A 456 10.83 14.14 -17.95
C LEU A 456 9.97 13.24 -18.84
N GLN A 457 9.75 13.62 -20.11
CA GLN A 457 9.16 12.70 -21.07
C GLN A 457 10.14 11.55 -21.32
N GLN A 458 9.88 10.41 -20.68
CA GLN A 458 10.77 9.27 -20.67
C GLN A 458 9.98 7.98 -20.80
N ARG A 459 10.56 6.98 -21.46
CA ARG A 459 9.96 5.65 -21.55
C ARG A 459 10.11 4.95 -20.20
N GLU A 460 8.99 4.53 -19.64
CA GLU A 460 8.88 3.80 -18.40
C GLU A 460 8.63 2.30 -18.65
N LEU A 461 8.91 1.49 -17.63
CA LEU A 461 8.54 0.09 -17.55
C LEU A 461 7.45 -0.07 -16.48
N ILE A 462 6.29 -0.59 -16.86
CA ILE A 462 5.16 -0.88 -15.99
C ILE A 462 5.08 -2.41 -15.84
N LEU A 463 5.14 -2.91 -14.60
CA LEU A 463 5.04 -4.32 -14.27
C LEU A 463 3.69 -4.62 -13.61
N LEU A 464 2.94 -5.58 -14.15
CA LEU A 464 1.75 -6.16 -13.50
C LEU A 464 1.99 -7.64 -13.24
N SER A 465 1.39 -8.18 -12.17
CA SER A 465 1.44 -9.61 -11.89
C SER A 465 0.14 -10.14 -11.27
N ALA A 466 -0.13 -11.42 -11.46
CA ALA A 466 -1.30 -12.14 -10.96
C ALA A 466 -0.96 -13.64 -10.73
N PRO A 467 -1.85 -14.44 -10.11
CA PRO A 467 -1.61 -15.88 -9.95
C PRO A 467 -1.45 -16.63 -11.29
N ASP A 468 -2.15 -16.18 -12.32
CA ASP A 468 -2.26 -16.81 -13.64
C ASP A 468 -2.51 -15.76 -14.75
N ILE A 469 -2.49 -16.21 -16.01
CA ILE A 469 -2.61 -15.34 -17.19
C ILE A 469 -4.02 -14.74 -17.35
N GLU A 470 -5.06 -15.40 -16.87
CA GLU A 470 -6.46 -14.94 -16.99
C GLU A 470 -6.69 -13.75 -16.04
N ARG A 471 -6.34 -13.92 -14.76
CA ARG A 471 -6.36 -12.86 -13.75
C ARG A 471 -5.41 -11.71 -14.09
N LEU A 472 -4.33 -11.97 -14.83
CA LEU A 472 -3.42 -10.92 -15.32
C LEU A 472 -4.05 -10.03 -16.40
N ARG A 473 -4.92 -10.58 -17.25
CA ARG A 473 -5.66 -9.82 -18.29
C ARG A 473 -6.76 -8.97 -17.69
N ASP A 474 -7.53 -9.53 -16.77
CA ASP A 474 -8.52 -8.79 -15.96
C ASP A 474 -7.83 -7.62 -15.20
N LEU A 475 -6.72 -7.90 -14.51
CA LEU A 475 -5.92 -6.86 -13.86
C LEU A 475 -5.45 -5.78 -14.83
N ALA A 476 -4.98 -6.14 -16.03
CA ALA A 476 -4.57 -5.16 -17.04
C ALA A 476 -5.75 -4.31 -17.55
N GLY A 477 -6.92 -4.92 -17.74
CA GLY A 477 -8.18 -4.23 -18.06
C GLY A 477 -8.54 -3.21 -16.98
N ARG A 478 -8.73 -3.66 -15.74
CA ARG A 478 -9.08 -2.82 -14.59
C ARG A 478 -8.03 -1.76 -14.27
N THR A 479 -6.75 -2.02 -14.56
CA THR A 479 -5.67 -1.02 -14.46
C THR A 479 -5.85 0.10 -15.50
N ALA A 480 -6.26 -0.24 -16.73
CA ALA A 480 -6.58 0.77 -17.73
C ALA A 480 -7.82 1.59 -17.33
N ASP A 481 -8.89 0.95 -16.83
CA ASP A 481 -10.07 1.66 -16.30
C ASP A 481 -9.71 2.63 -15.16
N ALA A 482 -8.88 2.18 -14.21
CA ALA A 482 -8.43 3.00 -13.09
C ALA A 482 -7.61 4.22 -13.55
N ILE A 483 -6.69 4.04 -14.50
CA ILE A 483 -5.88 5.14 -15.08
C ILE A 483 -6.78 6.13 -15.83
N GLU A 484 -7.72 5.62 -16.63
CA GLU A 484 -8.65 6.42 -17.43
C GLU A 484 -9.62 7.24 -16.55
N SER A 485 -10.02 6.69 -15.40
CA SER A 485 -10.78 7.40 -14.36
C SER A 485 -9.98 8.43 -13.54
N SER A 486 -8.65 8.41 -13.61
CA SER A 486 -7.75 9.22 -12.76
C SER A 486 -6.69 9.99 -13.57
N PRO A 487 -7.11 10.97 -14.39
CA PRO A 487 -6.27 11.62 -15.42
C PRO A 487 -5.15 12.53 -14.87
N TYR A 488 -4.95 12.61 -13.56
CA TYR A 488 -3.96 13.48 -12.91
C TYR A 488 -2.60 12.81 -12.62
N SER A 489 -2.52 11.49 -12.78
CA SER A 489 -1.27 10.72 -12.60
C SER A 489 -0.32 10.92 -13.77
N SER A 490 1.00 10.96 -13.54
CA SER A 490 2.01 10.85 -14.61
C SER A 490 2.30 9.38 -14.92
N ILE A 491 2.81 9.07 -16.12
CA ILE A 491 3.24 7.70 -16.45
C ILE A 491 4.31 7.17 -15.47
N SER A 492 5.21 8.03 -15.00
CA SER A 492 6.21 7.69 -13.98
C SER A 492 5.59 7.34 -12.62
N ALA A 493 4.48 8.00 -12.23
CA ALA A 493 3.76 7.68 -11.02
C ALA A 493 3.01 6.34 -11.14
N ILE A 494 2.37 6.09 -12.29
CA ILE A 494 1.71 4.82 -12.61
C ILE A 494 2.74 3.67 -12.59
N ALA A 495 3.87 3.83 -13.28
CA ALA A 495 4.96 2.86 -13.29
C ALA A 495 5.46 2.54 -11.88
N ARG A 496 5.67 3.56 -11.03
CA ARG A 496 6.04 3.34 -9.62
C ARG A 496 4.98 2.56 -8.85
N ALA A 497 3.71 2.97 -8.93
CA ALA A 497 2.60 2.32 -8.19
C ALA A 497 2.30 0.88 -8.64
N CYS A 498 2.68 0.52 -9.88
CA CYS A 498 2.65 -0.86 -10.36
C CYS A 498 3.89 -1.65 -9.93
N ASN A 499 5.08 -1.06 -10.04
CA ASN A 499 6.36 -1.74 -9.77
C ASN A 499 6.67 -1.95 -8.27
N LEU A 500 5.97 -1.24 -7.38
CA LEU A 500 6.00 -1.45 -5.92
C LEU A 500 5.18 -2.68 -5.45
N ARG A 501 4.57 -3.45 -6.36
CA ARG A 501 3.70 -4.60 -6.02
C ARG A 501 4.46 -5.93 -6.08
N PRO A 502 4.15 -6.89 -5.18
CA PRO A 502 4.85 -8.17 -5.13
C PRO A 502 4.69 -8.97 -6.43
N PRO A 503 5.76 -9.59 -6.96
CA PRO A 503 5.74 -10.20 -8.28
C PRO A 503 5.21 -11.65 -8.26
N LEU A 504 3.89 -11.80 -8.41
CA LEU A 504 3.18 -13.08 -8.54
C LEU A 504 3.62 -13.91 -9.78
N PRO A 505 3.21 -15.19 -9.92
CA PRO A 505 3.74 -16.09 -10.96
C PRO A 505 3.51 -15.65 -12.40
N ALA A 506 2.30 -15.21 -12.76
CA ALA A 506 2.03 -14.65 -14.08
C ALA A 506 2.39 -13.17 -14.10
N ARG A 507 3.22 -12.75 -15.06
CA ARG A 507 3.81 -11.40 -15.10
C ARG A 507 3.67 -10.77 -16.48
N LEU A 508 3.42 -9.47 -16.50
CA LEU A 508 3.35 -8.60 -17.68
C LEU A 508 4.31 -7.42 -17.49
N GLY A 509 5.18 -7.19 -18.46
CA GLY A 509 5.95 -5.96 -18.60
C GLY A 509 5.47 -5.17 -19.82
N VAL A 510 5.14 -3.89 -19.59
CA VAL A 510 4.72 -2.93 -20.63
C VAL A 510 5.71 -1.78 -20.67
N THR A 511 6.21 -1.42 -21.85
CA THR A 511 6.98 -0.18 -22.03
C THR A 511 6.16 0.89 -22.75
N ALA A 512 6.07 2.09 -22.18
CA ALA A 512 5.35 3.22 -22.73
C ALA A 512 6.00 4.57 -22.37
N ILE A 513 5.81 5.60 -23.20
CA ILE A 513 6.29 6.99 -22.99
C ILE A 513 5.16 7.96 -22.64
N SER A 514 3.90 7.55 -22.81
CA SER A 514 2.72 8.35 -22.56
C SER A 514 1.56 7.49 -22.04
N ILE A 515 0.61 8.12 -21.35
CA ILE A 515 -0.58 7.43 -20.82
C ILE A 515 -1.43 6.82 -21.95
N PRO A 516 -1.66 7.48 -23.11
CA PRO A 516 -2.30 6.83 -24.26
C PRO A 516 -1.58 5.57 -24.75
N GLU A 517 -0.23 5.58 -24.86
CA GLU A 517 0.53 4.38 -25.27
C GLU A 517 0.41 3.24 -24.23
N LEU A 518 0.28 3.58 -22.94
CA LEU A 518 0.05 2.60 -21.88
C LEU A 518 -1.37 2.02 -21.91
N LEU A 519 -2.40 2.87 -22.05
CA LEU A 519 -3.80 2.46 -22.15
C LEU A 519 -4.03 1.56 -23.37
N GLU A 520 -3.54 1.94 -24.55
CA GLU A 520 -3.57 1.13 -25.76
C GLU A 520 -3.04 -0.29 -25.50
N LYS A 521 -1.87 -0.39 -24.86
CA LYS A 521 -1.18 -1.67 -24.63
C LYS A 521 -1.82 -2.52 -23.55
N LEU A 522 -2.35 -1.92 -22.49
CA LEU A 522 -3.10 -2.64 -21.46
C LEU A 522 -4.42 -3.19 -22.01
N ARG A 523 -5.17 -2.37 -22.77
CA ARG A 523 -6.42 -2.81 -23.43
C ARG A 523 -6.15 -3.87 -24.50
N ALA A 524 -5.09 -3.73 -25.29
CA ALA A 524 -4.68 -4.75 -26.27
C ALA A 524 -4.35 -6.09 -25.59
N PHE A 525 -3.54 -6.09 -24.53
CA PHE A 525 -3.23 -7.32 -23.79
C PHE A 525 -4.47 -7.96 -23.15
N ALA A 526 -5.39 -7.15 -22.59
CA ALA A 526 -6.65 -7.65 -22.02
C ALA A 526 -7.56 -8.31 -23.07
N LYS A 527 -7.47 -7.91 -24.34
CA LYS A 527 -8.20 -8.47 -25.49
C LYS A 527 -7.45 -9.57 -26.27
N GLU A 528 -6.28 -9.99 -25.80
CA GLU A 528 -5.36 -10.91 -26.52
C GLU A 528 -4.79 -10.38 -27.86
N GLU A 529 -4.85 -9.06 -28.07
CA GLU A 529 -4.32 -8.39 -29.27
C GLU A 529 -2.78 -8.22 -29.20
N LYS A 530 -2.11 -8.26 -30.37
CA LYS A 530 -0.64 -8.12 -30.46
C LYS A 530 -0.23 -6.64 -30.56
N SER A 531 0.45 -6.10 -29.53
CA SER A 531 1.12 -4.78 -29.61
C SER A 531 2.61 -4.82 -29.23
N LYS A 532 3.37 -3.82 -29.68
CA LYS A 532 4.85 -3.73 -29.52
C LYS A 532 5.23 -3.15 -28.15
N GLY A 533 6.30 -3.69 -27.55
CA GLY A 533 6.75 -3.29 -26.21
C GLY A 533 5.98 -3.96 -25.06
N LEU A 534 5.23 -5.03 -25.37
CA LEU A 534 4.64 -5.96 -24.40
C LEU A 534 5.51 -7.21 -24.27
N ARG A 535 5.67 -7.73 -23.05
CA ARG A 535 6.22 -9.06 -22.74
C ARG A 535 5.44 -9.66 -21.58
N PHE A 536 5.00 -10.91 -21.71
CA PHE A 536 4.30 -11.60 -20.63
C PHE A 536 4.69 -13.08 -20.57
N GLY A 537 4.41 -13.72 -19.43
CA GLY A 537 4.60 -15.15 -19.23
C GLY A 537 4.40 -15.57 -17.78
N VAL A 538 4.51 -16.88 -17.52
CA VAL A 538 4.54 -17.43 -16.16
C VAL A 538 5.99 -17.67 -15.75
N ALA A 539 6.38 -17.15 -14.59
CA ALA A 539 7.71 -17.33 -14.01
C ALA A 539 7.97 -18.82 -13.70
N LYS A 540 9.12 -19.33 -14.14
CA LYS A 540 9.62 -20.65 -13.71
C LYS A 540 10.13 -20.56 -12.27
N LYS A 541 10.12 -21.67 -11.54
CA LYS A 541 10.72 -21.73 -10.18
C LYS A 541 12.25 -21.52 -10.26
N GLY A 542 12.76 -20.72 -9.33
CA GLY A 542 14.19 -20.39 -9.21
C GLY A 542 14.64 -19.21 -10.07
N THR A 543 15.69 -18.53 -9.64
CA THR A 543 16.34 -17.44 -10.38
C THR A 543 17.03 -18.00 -11.63
N PRO A 544 16.80 -17.44 -12.84
CA PRO A 544 17.52 -17.88 -14.03
C PRO A 544 19.00 -17.50 -13.93
N LYS A 545 19.89 -18.41 -14.31
CA LYS A 545 21.31 -18.07 -14.50
C LYS A 545 21.45 -17.15 -15.72
N ILE A 546 22.21 -16.07 -15.58
CA ILE A 546 22.40 -15.04 -16.61
C ILE A 546 23.84 -15.09 -17.11
N ALA A 547 24.04 -15.03 -18.44
CA ALA A 547 25.35 -14.86 -19.06
C ALA A 547 25.43 -13.45 -19.65
N PHE A 548 26.51 -12.71 -19.37
CA PHE A 548 26.83 -11.49 -20.12
C PHE A 548 27.86 -11.81 -21.21
N LEU A 549 27.58 -11.33 -22.42
CA LEU A 549 28.35 -11.60 -23.64
C LEU A 549 28.88 -10.27 -24.18
N TYR A 550 30.20 -10.09 -24.18
CA TYR A 550 30.83 -8.84 -24.62
C TYR A 550 31.30 -8.95 -26.08
N PRO A 551 30.85 -8.06 -26.99
CA PRO A 551 31.24 -8.13 -28.40
C PRO A 551 32.71 -7.76 -28.62
N GLY A 552 33.23 -8.16 -29.78
CA GLY A 552 34.52 -7.70 -30.28
C GLY A 552 34.46 -6.31 -30.93
N GLN A 553 35.53 -5.93 -31.62
CA GLN A 553 35.57 -4.74 -32.47
C GLN A 553 34.57 -4.87 -33.63
N GLY A 554 33.82 -3.80 -33.93
CA GLY A 554 32.79 -3.77 -34.97
C GLY A 554 31.40 -3.26 -34.53
N SER A 555 31.13 -3.15 -33.23
CA SER A 555 29.85 -2.63 -32.69
C SER A 555 29.87 -1.16 -32.29
N GLN A 556 30.99 -0.46 -32.48
CA GLN A 556 31.17 0.95 -32.14
C GLN A 556 30.35 1.88 -33.06
N ARG A 557 29.87 3.00 -32.51
CA ARG A 557 29.29 4.11 -33.27
C ARG A 557 29.34 5.39 -32.44
N VAL A 558 29.42 6.54 -33.12
CA VAL A 558 29.34 7.86 -32.48
C VAL A 558 28.00 7.97 -31.72
N GLY A 559 28.02 8.65 -30.57
CA GLY A 559 26.86 8.81 -29.70
C GLY A 559 26.35 7.52 -29.03
N MET A 560 27.11 6.42 -29.01
CA MET A 560 26.70 5.25 -28.22
C MET A 560 26.66 5.58 -26.72
N LEU A 561 25.67 4.99 -26.03
CA LEU A 561 25.29 5.31 -24.63
C LEU A 561 24.87 6.75 -24.30
N HIS A 562 24.91 7.75 -25.20
CA HIS A 562 24.66 9.17 -24.86
C HIS A 562 23.39 9.39 -24.00
N ALA A 563 22.23 8.94 -24.48
CA ALA A 563 20.94 9.09 -23.77
C ALA A 563 20.82 8.24 -22.48
N ILE A 564 21.77 7.33 -22.23
CA ILE A 564 21.90 6.56 -21.00
C ILE A 564 22.85 7.30 -20.04
N ARG A 565 23.98 7.82 -20.53
CA ARG A 565 24.93 8.66 -19.79
C ARG A 565 24.23 9.85 -19.12
N ASP A 566 23.41 10.58 -19.87
CA ASP A 566 22.71 11.77 -19.35
C ASP A 566 21.59 11.44 -18.33
N ARG A 567 21.13 10.18 -18.27
CA ARG A 567 20.04 9.73 -17.37
C ARG A 567 20.53 8.96 -16.14
N PHE A 568 21.68 8.30 -16.22
CA PHE A 568 22.19 7.41 -15.17
C PHE A 568 23.59 7.84 -14.72
N PRO A 569 23.72 8.53 -13.56
CA PRO A 569 25.01 9.04 -13.07
C PRO A 569 26.11 7.99 -12.93
N ILE A 570 25.77 6.72 -12.69
CA ILE A 570 26.75 5.61 -12.66
C ILE A 570 27.42 5.39 -14.02
N VAL A 571 26.71 5.58 -15.13
CA VAL A 571 27.24 5.45 -16.50
C VAL A 571 28.15 6.64 -16.82
N ALA A 572 27.73 7.86 -16.47
CA ALA A 572 28.58 9.05 -16.59
C ALA A 572 29.87 8.89 -15.78
N LYS A 573 29.77 8.57 -14.48
CA LYS A 573 30.95 8.34 -13.63
C LYS A 573 31.87 7.26 -14.20
N THR A 574 31.34 6.13 -14.66
CA THR A 574 32.18 5.04 -15.21
C THR A 574 32.95 5.47 -16.47
N LEU A 575 32.34 6.31 -17.33
CA LEU A 575 33.02 6.88 -18.50
C LEU A 575 34.13 7.87 -18.08
N ASP A 576 33.80 8.77 -17.16
CA ASP A 576 34.69 9.85 -16.70
C ASP A 576 35.86 9.27 -15.83
N ASP A 577 35.62 8.17 -15.12
CA ASP A 577 36.64 7.36 -14.42
C ASP A 577 37.62 6.71 -15.42
N MET A 578 37.11 6.11 -16.51
CA MET A 578 37.96 5.45 -17.50
C MET A 578 38.82 6.45 -18.29
N ASP A 579 38.30 7.64 -18.60
CA ASP A 579 39.11 8.73 -19.15
C ASP A 579 40.26 9.11 -18.20
N SER A 580 39.98 9.17 -16.90
CA SER A 580 40.99 9.45 -15.87
C SER A 580 42.07 8.36 -15.78
N HIS A 581 41.72 7.09 -16.03
CA HIS A 581 42.67 5.98 -16.10
C HIS A 581 43.48 5.94 -17.41
N LEU A 582 42.90 6.43 -18.51
CA LEU A 582 43.48 6.37 -19.87
C LEU A 582 44.23 7.63 -20.29
N ALA A 583 44.15 8.73 -19.53
CA ALA A 583 44.75 10.03 -19.85
C ALA A 583 46.27 10.05 -20.10
N ASN A 584 47.00 8.99 -19.75
CA ASN A 584 48.44 8.84 -20.02
C ASN A 584 48.74 7.80 -21.13
N VAL A 585 47.72 7.37 -21.89
CA VAL A 585 47.82 6.31 -22.92
C VAL A 585 47.02 6.66 -24.19
N LEU A 586 45.87 7.34 -24.06
CA LEU A 586 45.09 7.83 -25.20
C LEU A 586 45.32 9.33 -25.44
N GLU A 587 45.46 9.70 -26.72
CA GLU A 587 45.54 11.09 -27.18
C GLU A 587 44.18 11.82 -27.08
N ILE A 588 43.08 11.08 -27.26
CA ILE A 588 41.71 11.58 -27.20
C ILE A 588 40.95 10.78 -26.12
N PRO A 589 40.32 11.45 -25.12
CA PRO A 589 39.49 10.77 -24.13
C PRO A 589 38.36 9.95 -24.77
N VAL A 590 37.97 8.84 -24.15
CA VAL A 590 36.85 8.00 -24.58
C VAL A 590 35.55 8.79 -24.61
N THR A 591 35.29 9.68 -23.64
CA THR A 591 34.10 10.55 -23.73
C THR A 591 34.14 11.46 -24.96
N HIS A 592 35.30 12.00 -25.34
CA HIS A 592 35.46 12.83 -26.54
C HIS A 592 35.39 12.04 -27.85
N LEU A 593 35.79 10.77 -27.87
CA LEU A 593 35.62 9.85 -29.00
C LEU A 593 34.14 9.45 -29.21
N LEU A 594 33.40 9.28 -28.12
CA LEU A 594 31.98 8.93 -28.15
C LEU A 594 31.06 10.14 -28.40
N TYR A 595 31.44 11.30 -27.87
CA TYR A 595 30.64 12.54 -27.79
C TYR A 595 31.44 13.73 -28.36
N PRO A 596 31.72 13.74 -29.69
CA PRO A 596 32.53 14.77 -30.34
C PRO A 596 31.95 16.18 -30.17
N GLU A 597 30.64 16.30 -29.96
CA GLU A 597 29.94 17.56 -29.69
C GLU A 597 30.27 18.20 -28.33
N ARG A 598 30.96 17.47 -27.44
CA ARG A 598 31.36 17.93 -26.10
C ARG A 598 32.82 18.36 -26.00
N ARG A 599 33.59 18.24 -27.10
CA ARG A 599 34.97 18.75 -27.19
C ARG A 599 34.99 20.28 -27.19
N GLU A 600 36.10 20.88 -26.75
CA GLU A 600 36.34 22.32 -26.92
C GLU A 600 36.30 22.77 -28.39
N GLN A 601 36.71 21.88 -29.30
CA GLN A 601 36.57 22.04 -30.75
C GLN A 601 35.84 20.79 -31.30
N PRO A 602 34.51 20.87 -31.51
CA PRO A 602 33.75 19.76 -32.09
C PRO A 602 34.18 19.43 -33.53
N VAL A 603 34.29 18.14 -33.82
CA VAL A 603 34.60 17.60 -35.15
C VAL A 603 33.33 17.14 -35.87
N ASN A 604 33.38 17.03 -37.21
CA ASN A 604 32.25 16.53 -37.99
C ASN A 604 32.06 15.00 -37.84
N GLU A 605 30.89 14.48 -38.23
CA GLU A 605 30.53 13.06 -38.07
C GLU A 605 31.48 12.10 -38.80
N GLU A 606 32.01 12.51 -39.96
CA GLU A 606 33.00 11.74 -40.72
C GLU A 606 34.32 11.59 -39.94
N THR A 607 34.85 12.70 -39.40
CA THR A 607 36.07 12.72 -38.58
C THR A 607 35.86 11.94 -37.28
N ALA A 608 34.76 12.18 -36.56
CA ALA A 608 34.42 11.45 -35.34
C ALA A 608 34.29 9.94 -35.58
N THR A 609 33.68 9.53 -36.70
CA THR A 609 33.56 8.12 -37.07
C THR A 609 34.93 7.53 -37.39
N LYS A 610 35.77 8.23 -38.15
CA LYS A 610 37.14 7.78 -38.47
C LYS A 610 38.00 7.63 -37.22
N GLU A 611 37.98 8.61 -36.32
CA GLU A 611 38.69 8.56 -35.05
C GLU A 611 38.19 7.43 -34.14
N LEU A 612 36.88 7.20 -34.05
CA LEU A 612 36.30 6.13 -33.23
C LEU A 612 36.46 4.73 -33.85
N THR A 613 36.68 4.63 -35.17
CA THR A 613 36.91 3.34 -35.86
C THR A 613 38.40 2.96 -35.92
N ASP A 614 39.32 3.90 -35.75
CA ASP A 614 40.74 3.63 -35.50
C ASP A 614 40.90 2.65 -34.33
N THR A 615 41.61 1.54 -34.58
CA THR A 615 41.79 0.44 -33.63
C THR A 615 42.36 0.89 -32.29
N LYS A 616 43.22 1.92 -32.24
CA LYS A 616 43.81 2.41 -30.97
C LYS A 616 42.77 3.06 -30.05
N ASN A 617 41.75 3.70 -30.64
CA ASN A 617 40.66 4.40 -29.95
C ASN A 617 39.45 3.48 -29.72
N CYS A 618 39.11 2.68 -30.73
CA CYS A 618 37.94 1.82 -30.78
C CYS A 618 37.93 0.77 -29.66
N GLN A 619 39.07 0.11 -29.45
CA GLN A 619 39.20 -0.96 -28.47
C GLN A 619 38.89 -0.52 -27.02
N PRO A 620 39.56 0.51 -26.46
CA PRO A 620 39.25 0.98 -25.10
C PRO A 620 37.86 1.63 -24.98
N ALA A 621 37.34 2.25 -26.04
CA ALA A 621 35.98 2.79 -26.05
C ALA A 621 34.90 1.70 -25.90
N LEU A 622 35.06 0.58 -26.61
CA LEU A 622 34.15 -0.57 -26.50
C LEU A 622 34.22 -1.25 -25.13
N LEU A 623 35.42 -1.44 -24.57
CA LEU A 623 35.58 -1.95 -23.21
C LEU A 623 34.89 -1.05 -22.19
N THR A 624 35.13 0.26 -22.27
CA THR A 624 34.54 1.26 -21.36
C THR A 624 33.01 1.22 -21.40
N CYS A 625 32.41 1.20 -22.60
CA CYS A 625 30.96 1.06 -22.74
C CYS A 625 30.41 -0.27 -22.19
N GLY A 626 31.16 -1.37 -22.33
CA GLY A 626 30.80 -2.66 -21.77
C GLY A 626 30.79 -2.70 -20.24
N ILE A 627 31.79 -2.07 -19.60
CA ILE A 627 31.83 -1.91 -18.13
C ILE A 627 30.69 -0.98 -17.67
N ALA A 628 30.50 0.18 -18.31
CA ALA A 628 29.45 1.14 -17.92
C ALA A 628 28.02 0.56 -18.04
N LEU A 629 27.75 -0.26 -19.06
CA LEU A 629 26.50 -1.02 -19.17
C LEU A 629 26.36 -2.10 -18.07
N THR A 630 27.47 -2.74 -17.69
CA THR A 630 27.48 -3.76 -16.64
C THR A 630 27.14 -3.17 -15.28
N GLU A 631 27.76 -2.05 -14.90
CA GLU A 631 27.49 -1.39 -13.62
C GLU A 631 26.06 -0.82 -13.55
N LEU A 632 25.53 -0.33 -14.68
CA LEU A 632 24.11 0.01 -14.78
C LEU A 632 23.21 -1.21 -14.52
N LEU A 633 23.49 -2.38 -15.12
CA LEU A 633 22.70 -3.59 -14.91
C LEU A 633 22.81 -4.12 -13.46
N LYS A 634 24.02 -4.11 -12.87
CA LYS A 634 24.24 -4.43 -11.46
C LYS A 634 23.42 -3.51 -10.54
N SER A 635 23.38 -2.20 -10.82
CA SER A 635 22.64 -1.21 -10.02
C SER A 635 21.12 -1.42 -9.96
N ILE A 636 20.57 -2.20 -10.91
CA ILE A 636 19.15 -2.61 -10.93
C ILE A 636 18.95 -4.11 -10.60
N GLY A 637 19.94 -4.75 -9.96
CA GLY A 637 19.87 -6.14 -9.49
C GLY A 637 20.13 -7.21 -10.55
N VAL A 638 20.60 -6.85 -11.75
CA VAL A 638 20.87 -7.78 -12.85
C VAL A 638 22.36 -8.05 -12.94
N ALA A 639 22.83 -9.11 -12.26
CA ALA A 639 24.22 -9.54 -12.26
C ALA A 639 24.47 -10.80 -13.14
N PRO A 640 25.63 -10.92 -13.80
CA PRO A 640 26.01 -12.13 -14.51
C PRO A 640 26.34 -13.26 -13.52
N HIS A 641 26.00 -14.49 -13.90
CA HIS A 641 26.48 -15.72 -13.26
C HIS A 641 27.72 -16.28 -13.97
N VAL A 642 27.87 -15.95 -15.25
CA VAL A 642 29.04 -16.20 -16.09
C VAL A 642 29.24 -15.02 -17.03
N VAL A 643 30.50 -14.76 -17.39
CA VAL A 643 30.90 -13.73 -18.36
C VAL A 643 31.78 -14.38 -19.43
N THR A 644 31.65 -13.91 -20.67
CA THR A 644 32.58 -14.24 -21.75
C THR A 644 32.54 -13.12 -22.79
N GLY A 645 33.57 -13.01 -23.61
CA GLY A 645 33.60 -12.06 -24.72
C GLY A 645 34.04 -12.69 -26.03
N HIS A 646 34.19 -11.84 -27.04
CA HIS A 646 34.73 -12.20 -28.36
C HIS A 646 35.98 -11.35 -28.63
N SER A 647 37.16 -11.97 -28.66
CA SER A 647 38.46 -11.30 -28.85
C SER A 647 38.62 -10.12 -27.87
N LEU A 648 38.50 -8.86 -28.33
CA LEU A 648 38.46 -7.66 -27.51
C LEU A 648 37.52 -7.77 -26.30
N GLY A 649 36.33 -8.37 -26.48
CA GLY A 649 35.33 -8.47 -25.42
C GLY A 649 35.80 -9.31 -24.23
N GLU A 650 36.81 -10.17 -24.38
CA GLU A 650 37.34 -10.97 -23.27
C GLU A 650 38.04 -10.11 -22.21
N PHE A 651 38.62 -8.97 -22.59
CA PHE A 651 39.18 -8.02 -21.62
C PHE A 651 38.08 -7.38 -20.76
N THR A 652 36.92 -7.07 -21.37
CA THR A 652 35.74 -6.61 -20.63
C THR A 652 35.18 -7.71 -19.74
N ALA A 653 35.15 -8.96 -20.22
CA ALA A 653 34.74 -10.12 -19.41
C ALA A 653 35.70 -10.36 -18.23
N ALA A 654 37.01 -10.23 -18.43
CA ALA A 654 38.03 -10.36 -17.39
C ALA A 654 37.94 -9.23 -16.34
N ALA A 655 37.63 -8.01 -16.74
CA ALA A 655 37.39 -6.89 -15.82
C ALA A 655 36.11 -7.10 -14.98
N VAL A 656 35.01 -7.53 -15.61
CA VAL A 656 33.73 -7.75 -14.92
C VAL A 656 33.73 -9.04 -14.08
N GLY A 657 34.52 -10.04 -14.49
CA GLY A 657 34.79 -11.26 -13.74
C GLY A 657 35.92 -11.14 -12.71
N GLU A 658 36.39 -9.93 -12.43
CA GLU A 658 37.38 -9.61 -11.38
C GLU A 658 38.75 -10.30 -11.53
N VAL A 659 39.07 -10.76 -12.75
CA VAL A 659 40.39 -11.33 -13.14
C VAL A 659 41.41 -10.22 -13.42
N LEU A 660 40.94 -9.06 -13.88
CA LEU A 660 41.71 -7.83 -14.04
C LEU A 660 40.98 -6.68 -13.33
N SER A 661 41.70 -5.65 -12.88
CA SER A 661 41.02 -4.40 -12.51
C SER A 661 40.47 -3.71 -13.78
N PRO A 662 39.36 -2.95 -13.69
CA PRO A 662 38.86 -2.14 -14.80
C PRO A 662 39.91 -1.22 -15.41
N ALA A 663 40.76 -0.61 -14.57
CA ALA A 663 41.84 0.27 -15.01
C ALA A 663 42.94 -0.50 -15.78
N ASP A 664 43.38 -1.65 -15.27
CA ASP A 664 44.40 -2.46 -15.95
C ASP A 664 43.88 -3.04 -17.26
N ALA A 665 42.64 -3.53 -17.28
CA ALA A 665 41.99 -4.05 -18.49
C ALA A 665 41.88 -2.95 -19.57
N ALA A 666 41.42 -1.75 -19.21
CA ALA A 666 41.39 -0.61 -20.13
C ALA A 666 42.80 -0.26 -20.65
N ARG A 667 43.81 -0.29 -19.78
CA ARG A 667 45.21 0.05 -20.10
C ARG A 667 45.86 -0.98 -21.03
N TYR A 668 45.67 -2.28 -20.77
CA TYR A 668 46.11 -3.35 -21.68
C TYR A 668 45.44 -3.24 -23.05
N VAL A 669 44.15 -2.92 -23.08
CA VAL A 669 43.37 -2.79 -24.32
C VAL A 669 43.79 -1.57 -25.13
N ALA A 670 44.08 -0.43 -24.50
CA ALA A 670 44.62 0.74 -25.18
C ALA A 670 46.03 0.47 -25.76
N LEU A 671 46.92 -0.16 -24.98
CA LEU A 671 48.26 -0.55 -25.45
C LEU A 671 48.21 -1.58 -26.59
N ARG A 672 47.27 -2.54 -26.54
CA ARG A 672 47.00 -3.49 -27.63
C ARG A 672 46.51 -2.77 -28.89
N GLY A 673 45.56 -1.86 -28.75
CA GLY A 673 45.04 -1.08 -29.87
C GLY A 673 46.13 -0.23 -30.55
N GLN A 674 46.97 0.43 -29.75
CA GLN A 674 48.13 1.20 -30.21
C GLN A 674 49.14 0.31 -30.95
N ALA A 675 49.55 -0.82 -30.36
CA ALA A 675 50.48 -1.76 -30.99
C ALA A 675 49.96 -2.42 -32.28
N MET A 676 48.64 -2.45 -32.49
CA MET A 676 48.02 -2.86 -33.76
C MET A 676 47.98 -1.74 -34.81
N ALA A 677 47.95 -0.47 -34.38
CA ALA A 677 48.00 0.70 -35.26
C ALA A 677 49.43 1.03 -35.72
N ASP A 678 50.43 0.81 -34.86
CA ASP A 678 51.86 1.09 -35.12
C ASP A 678 52.57 0.06 -36.01
N LEU A 679 51.84 -0.86 -36.65
CA LEU A 679 52.42 -1.82 -37.59
C LEU A 679 52.78 -1.14 -38.92
N GLU A 680 54.03 -1.27 -39.37
CA GLU A 680 54.47 -0.80 -40.68
C GLU A 680 54.19 -1.84 -41.79
N GLY A 681 53.55 -1.41 -42.88
CA GLY A 681 53.37 -2.23 -44.08
C GLY A 681 51.94 -2.76 -44.25
N ASP A 682 51.80 -4.07 -44.44
CA ASP A 682 50.49 -4.73 -44.53
C ASP A 682 49.93 -4.99 -43.11
N HIS A 683 48.90 -4.22 -42.73
CA HIS A 683 48.16 -4.42 -41.49
C HIS A 683 47.31 -5.72 -41.51
N GLY A 684 47.21 -6.38 -42.67
CA GLY A 684 46.42 -7.58 -42.89
C GLY A 684 44.93 -7.28 -43.07
N ALA A 685 44.19 -8.30 -43.49
CA ALA A 685 42.76 -8.26 -43.71
C ALA A 685 42.02 -9.32 -42.88
N MET A 686 40.69 -9.19 -42.81
CA MET A 686 39.78 -10.18 -42.23
C MET A 686 38.54 -10.34 -43.10
N ALA A 687 38.10 -11.58 -43.35
CA ALA A 687 36.92 -11.88 -44.16
C ALA A 687 36.00 -12.90 -43.47
N ALA A 688 34.69 -12.66 -43.50
CA ALA A 688 33.68 -13.57 -42.96
C ALA A 688 33.25 -14.58 -44.04
N ILE A 689 33.59 -15.86 -43.84
CA ILE A 689 33.34 -16.94 -44.79
C ILE A 689 32.09 -17.72 -44.38
N MET A 690 31.11 -17.82 -45.27
CA MET A 690 29.82 -18.49 -45.02
C MET A 690 29.90 -20.02 -45.17
N ALA A 691 30.85 -20.65 -44.46
CA ALA A 691 31.10 -22.08 -44.42
C ALA A 691 31.30 -22.60 -42.98
N ASN A 692 31.43 -23.91 -42.82
CA ASN A 692 31.90 -24.57 -41.58
C ASN A 692 33.43 -24.58 -41.51
N ALA A 693 33.98 -24.72 -40.29
CA ALA A 693 35.42 -24.67 -40.00
C ALA A 693 36.27 -25.47 -41.00
N ASP A 694 36.02 -26.78 -41.11
CA ASP A 694 36.74 -27.72 -41.96
C ASP A 694 36.83 -27.23 -43.42
N LYS A 695 35.72 -26.75 -43.99
CA LYS A 695 35.68 -26.19 -45.36
C LYS A 695 36.35 -24.83 -45.50
N THR A 696 36.51 -24.08 -44.41
CA THR A 696 37.29 -22.84 -44.43
C THR A 696 38.78 -23.16 -44.32
N GLU A 697 39.17 -24.16 -43.54
CA GLU A 697 40.55 -24.66 -43.46
C GLU A 697 41.02 -25.27 -44.80
N ASP A 698 40.17 -26.06 -45.48
CA ASP A 698 40.40 -26.57 -46.85
C ASP A 698 40.67 -25.46 -47.90
N LEU A 699 40.31 -24.20 -47.60
CA LEU A 699 40.44 -23.05 -48.49
C LEU A 699 41.56 -22.07 -48.07
N LEU A 700 42.28 -22.32 -46.97
CA LEU A 700 43.36 -21.42 -46.52
C LEU A 700 44.60 -21.52 -47.42
N VAL A 701 45.06 -20.37 -47.89
CA VAL A 701 46.36 -20.21 -48.57
C VAL A 701 47.46 -19.81 -47.58
N HIS A 702 48.72 -20.03 -47.95
CA HIS A 702 49.85 -19.61 -47.11
C HIS A 702 49.82 -18.09 -46.86
N GLY A 703 49.65 -17.69 -45.60
CA GLY A 703 49.50 -16.29 -45.19
C GLY A 703 48.11 -15.95 -44.65
N ALA A 704 47.13 -16.86 -44.75
CA ALA A 704 45.83 -16.76 -44.11
C ALA A 704 45.64 -17.85 -43.05
N VAL A 705 44.88 -17.53 -42.00
CA VAL A 705 44.54 -18.40 -40.87
C VAL A 705 43.07 -18.29 -40.50
N LEU A 706 42.52 -19.33 -39.88
CA LEU A 706 41.20 -19.31 -39.25
C LEU A 706 41.24 -18.47 -37.96
N ALA A 707 40.51 -17.36 -37.91
CA ALA A 707 40.52 -16.39 -36.81
C ALA A 707 39.38 -16.59 -35.82
N ASN A 708 38.15 -16.87 -36.28
CA ASN A 708 36.99 -17.11 -35.41
C ASN A 708 35.99 -18.11 -36.00
N LEU A 709 35.25 -18.79 -35.12
CA LEU A 709 34.10 -19.64 -35.46
C LEU A 709 32.84 -19.10 -34.79
N ASN A 710 32.15 -18.20 -35.48
CA ASN A 710 31.00 -17.46 -34.92
C ASN A 710 29.69 -18.27 -34.94
N HIS A 711 29.57 -19.20 -35.90
CA HIS A 711 28.38 -20.05 -36.09
C HIS A 711 28.81 -21.34 -36.80
N PRO A 712 28.11 -22.48 -36.66
CA PRO A 712 28.37 -23.73 -37.43
C PRO A 712 28.28 -23.63 -38.97
N ARG A 713 28.15 -22.42 -39.53
CA ARG A 713 28.09 -22.07 -40.96
C ARG A 713 28.68 -20.66 -41.24
N GLN A 714 29.46 -20.11 -40.31
CA GLN A 714 30.21 -18.87 -40.50
C GLN A 714 31.53 -18.94 -39.72
N ALA A 715 32.62 -18.91 -40.49
CA ALA A 715 33.97 -18.68 -40.00
C ALA A 715 34.41 -17.23 -40.29
N VAL A 716 35.51 -16.81 -39.68
CA VAL A 716 36.25 -15.61 -40.06
C VAL A 716 37.69 -16.02 -40.30
N VAL A 717 38.26 -15.62 -41.43
CA VAL A 717 39.69 -15.76 -41.73
C VAL A 717 40.41 -14.42 -41.54
N SER A 718 41.71 -14.48 -41.26
CA SER A 718 42.59 -13.31 -41.18
C SER A 718 43.97 -13.66 -41.74
N GLY A 719 44.70 -12.68 -42.26
CA GLY A 719 45.99 -12.91 -42.89
C GLY A 719 46.54 -11.67 -43.59
N PHE A 720 47.59 -11.85 -44.38
CA PHE A 720 48.04 -10.83 -45.33
C PHE A 720 46.91 -10.44 -46.28
N THR A 721 46.85 -9.18 -46.70
CA THR A 721 45.75 -8.66 -47.52
C THR A 721 45.57 -9.46 -48.82
N ASP A 722 46.68 -9.76 -49.52
CA ASP A 722 46.70 -10.57 -50.75
C ASP A 722 46.40 -12.08 -50.52
N ALA A 723 46.39 -12.55 -49.27
CA ALA A 723 46.07 -13.93 -48.89
C ALA A 723 44.60 -14.11 -48.44
N VAL A 724 43.87 -13.01 -48.26
CA VAL A 724 42.47 -12.97 -47.79
C VAL A 724 41.51 -12.53 -48.91
N ALA A 725 42.03 -11.92 -49.98
CA ALA A 725 41.30 -11.44 -51.16
C ALA A 725 41.04 -12.53 -52.22
#